data_AF-A0AAW3TSL8-F1
#
_entry.id   AF-A0AAW3TSL8-F1
#
_cell.length_a   1.000
_cell.length_b   1.000
_cell.length_c   1.000
_cell.angle_alpha   90.00
_cell.angle_beta   90.00
_cell.angle_gamma   90.00
#
_symmetry.space_group_name_H-M   'P 1'
#
loop_
_entity.id
_entity.type
_entity.pdbx_description
1 polymer ?
#
loop_
_entity_poly.entity_id
_entity_poly.type
_entity_poly.pdbx_seq_one_letter_code
_entity_poly.pdbx_strand_id
1 'polypeptide(L)'
;MLKYDNTVSSQVDGKPIYGAQVSVYSADGSLATLYSDEAGTTLLSQPVLTDQLGYFAFYIGDGKYDIRVMTGVVEISRTNITMVDTLTLKDRALLVPQNEDAGTLPAAGQRKGLLLGFDSSTGSPTALVPNSFAGNTGPANSTYTSLASLKAAPVTNASYIFAPPGGVEGSTTAGTFLYQTAGSPYTADGVNIIKLDAVPLTTGALVRQGDEGITFQNPLGGPAIRRLLRDRNGETVKVTDYCNNAGSNDAENYQEMINLNPAQIDYPQGFEVLLEQQIALKSNQRHNFDRGSGITADVNDYALFGLGLTTGNIGTVNAPIVRGQREIQFTNTSGETLASGDMIQIVDVSNPSALVLEPQEVQVTTASLITVRDMINVDMPTAANIRIYKVYAPVETVLFDGYARISNVNAGGGGGGLRFNLARNIRLRKTILEDVRYIGASIENTIGFSSPDLTIRNVVATGLGFRSAKRINIQDFTASDLKSDEALTFFDNVLGINIANVNIHQYLFGQDPDGGTAGNNILFDRLCAAINMVNIQCVGSGTYSVFFNDRTINAAIDLFNLSRSNLGGIRTANNCRDIRVGTGTITDVVNTVHPSSGFGEANGQPCAGIMFDPSSSGCGVLGAVNGSRVASGRLVIDRQAAGDRALAYAPRLAAGVDRPVHGVTAASDIGAVSPSFVGPSDPAGRSPAGNVVSMGADETSAWVQAGQAGGTQPRPLFLNPFGGTLVKQNPSFPSNGDARAAGLGPGEWYRLTTTNAITEVV
;
A
#
# COMPACT_ATOMS: atom_id res chain seq x y z
N MET A 1 -24.84 23.02 11.48
CA MET A 1 -24.29 23.38 10.16
C MET A 1 -23.17 22.41 9.85
N LEU A 2 -23.05 21.93 8.62
CA LEU A 2 -21.97 21.02 8.23
C LEU A 2 -20.74 21.83 7.81
N LYS A 3 -19.56 21.42 8.27
CA LYS A 3 -18.28 22.00 7.83
C LYS A 3 -17.93 21.47 6.44
N TYR A 4 -17.62 22.38 5.52
CA TYR A 4 -16.93 22.07 4.27
C TYR A 4 -15.52 22.61 4.35
N ASP A 5 -14.53 21.78 4.05
CA ASP A 5 -13.14 22.22 3.90
C ASP A 5 -12.47 21.50 2.73
N ASN A 6 -11.50 22.18 2.12
CA ASN A 6 -10.73 21.64 1.01
C ASN A 6 -9.43 22.44 0.81
N THR A 7 -8.59 21.99 -0.11
CA THR A 7 -7.41 22.71 -0.57
C THR A 7 -7.50 23.03 -2.06
N VAL A 8 -6.93 24.16 -2.46
CA VAL A 8 -6.75 24.56 -3.86
C VAL A 8 -5.28 24.41 -4.21
N SER A 9 -4.98 23.54 -5.17
CA SER A 9 -3.65 23.35 -5.73
C SER A 9 -3.64 23.59 -7.23
N SER A 10 -2.47 24.01 -7.73
CA SER A 10 -2.19 24.17 -9.14
C SER A 10 -2.22 22.82 -9.83
N GLN A 11 -2.99 22.70 -10.90
CA GLN A 11 -3.01 21.48 -11.73
C GLN A 11 -1.70 21.26 -12.48
N VAL A 12 -0.88 22.30 -12.64
CA VAL A 12 0.37 22.22 -13.40
C VAL A 12 1.50 21.61 -12.57
N ASP A 13 1.62 22.02 -11.30
CA ASP A 13 2.75 21.65 -10.44
C ASP A 13 2.36 21.10 -9.07
N GLY A 14 1.06 20.91 -8.81
CA GLY A 14 0.53 20.35 -7.57
C GLY A 14 0.70 21.24 -6.34
N LYS A 15 1.28 22.44 -6.48
CA LYS A 15 1.55 23.33 -5.34
C LYS A 15 0.26 24.01 -4.86
N PRO A 16 0.10 24.24 -3.55
CA PRO A 16 -1.02 25.00 -3.06
C PRO A 16 -1.06 26.44 -3.59
N ILE A 17 -2.26 26.95 -3.86
CA ILE A 17 -2.46 28.31 -4.36
C ILE A 17 -2.94 29.19 -3.21
N TYR A 18 -2.09 30.10 -2.75
CA TYR A 18 -2.43 31.14 -1.77
C TYR A 18 -3.32 32.22 -2.37
N GLY A 19 -4.36 32.64 -1.64
CA GLY A 19 -5.24 33.74 -2.06
C GLY A 19 -6.17 33.41 -3.22
N ALA A 20 -6.40 32.13 -3.53
CA ALA A 20 -7.47 31.71 -4.42
C ALA A 20 -8.82 32.14 -3.82
N GLN A 21 -9.71 32.65 -4.65
CA GLN A 21 -11.02 33.15 -4.22
C GLN A 21 -12.06 32.04 -4.39
N VAL A 22 -12.67 31.62 -3.29
CA VAL A 22 -13.70 30.59 -3.27
C VAL A 22 -15.07 31.24 -3.07
N SER A 23 -15.98 31.03 -4.01
CA SER A 23 -17.37 31.45 -3.94
C SER A 23 -18.31 30.26 -4.00
N VAL A 24 -19.33 30.27 -3.16
CA VAL A 24 -20.32 29.20 -2.99
C VAL A 24 -21.68 29.74 -3.38
N TYR A 25 -22.34 29.05 -4.29
CA TYR A 25 -23.66 29.40 -4.82
C TYR A 25 -24.66 28.34 -4.40
N SER A 26 -25.86 28.76 -4.03
CA SER A 26 -27.00 27.88 -3.84
C SER A 26 -27.49 27.34 -5.18
N ALA A 27 -28.32 26.29 -5.17
CA ALA A 27 -28.88 25.67 -6.38
C ALA A 27 -29.65 26.62 -7.31
N ASP A 28 -30.11 27.78 -6.83
CA ASP A 28 -30.76 28.82 -7.63
C ASP A 28 -29.78 29.82 -8.28
N GLY A 29 -28.47 29.63 -8.08
CA GLY A 29 -27.42 30.50 -8.58
C GLY A 29 -27.15 31.74 -7.74
N SER A 30 -27.84 31.93 -6.61
CA SER A 30 -27.55 33.01 -5.66
C SER A 30 -26.33 32.68 -4.79
N LEU A 31 -25.63 33.69 -4.25
CA LEU A 31 -24.55 33.44 -3.28
C LEU A 31 -25.11 32.80 -2.01
N ALA A 32 -24.53 31.68 -1.60
CA ALA A 32 -24.91 31.01 -0.36
C ALA A 32 -24.49 31.81 0.87
N THR A 33 -25.23 31.66 1.97
CA THR A 33 -24.81 32.23 3.27
C THR A 33 -23.84 31.27 3.95
N LEU A 34 -22.62 31.75 4.23
CA LEU A 34 -21.57 30.98 4.89
C LEU A 34 -21.37 31.44 6.33
N TYR A 35 -20.87 30.54 7.17
CA TYR A 35 -20.56 30.81 8.57
C TYR A 35 -19.15 30.36 8.94
N SER A 36 -18.51 31.04 9.90
CA SER A 36 -17.20 30.64 10.42
C SER A 36 -17.30 29.68 11.63
N ASP A 37 -18.51 29.47 12.15
CA ASP A 37 -18.79 28.58 13.27
C ASP A 37 -19.87 27.53 12.94
N GLU A 38 -19.85 26.41 13.66
CA GLU A 38 -20.82 25.31 13.49
C GLU A 38 -22.24 25.70 13.92
N ALA A 39 -22.34 26.69 14.83
CA ALA A 39 -23.61 27.19 15.35
C ALA A 39 -24.41 27.98 14.31
N GLY A 40 -23.78 28.42 13.21
CA GLY A 40 -24.42 29.25 12.20
C GLY A 40 -24.68 30.67 12.70
N THR A 41 -23.85 31.18 13.62
CA THR A 41 -24.05 32.49 14.24
C THR A 41 -23.18 33.58 13.63
N THR A 42 -21.92 33.27 13.30
CA THR A 42 -20.97 34.24 12.75
C THR A 42 -20.93 34.13 11.24
N LEU A 43 -21.53 35.11 10.55
CA LEU A 43 -21.50 35.19 9.10
C LEU A 43 -20.06 35.32 8.57
N LEU A 44 -19.76 34.55 7.52
CA LEU A 44 -18.50 34.61 6.79
C LEU A 44 -18.73 35.24 5.41
N SER A 45 -18.03 36.33 5.12
CA SER A 45 -18.12 37.03 3.84
C SER A 45 -17.51 36.20 2.71
N GLN A 46 -18.07 36.33 1.50
CA GLN A 46 -17.54 35.72 0.28
C GLN A 46 -16.91 36.77 -0.65
N PRO A 47 -15.87 36.42 -1.44
CA PRO A 47 -15.22 35.11 -1.51
C PRO A 47 -14.36 34.77 -0.29
N VAL A 48 -14.26 33.48 0.04
CA VAL A 48 -13.32 32.96 1.03
C VAL A 48 -11.95 32.84 0.38
N LEU A 49 -10.91 33.39 1.02
CA LEU A 49 -9.54 33.31 0.51
C LEU A 49 -8.83 32.08 1.07
N THR A 50 -8.10 31.37 0.20
CA THR A 50 -7.23 30.28 0.64
C THR A 50 -6.01 30.79 1.38
N ASP A 51 -5.57 30.02 2.39
CA ASP A 51 -4.34 30.30 3.13
C ASP A 51 -3.07 29.85 2.38
N GLN A 52 -1.89 29.96 3.02
CA GLN A 52 -0.60 29.64 2.42
C GLN A 52 -0.45 28.16 2.01
N LEU A 53 -1.30 27.28 2.56
CA LEU A 53 -1.40 25.87 2.21
C LEU A 53 -2.52 25.60 1.21
N GLY A 54 -3.07 26.65 0.60
CA GLY A 54 -4.20 26.56 -0.32
C GLY A 54 -5.50 26.13 0.38
N TYR A 55 -5.53 26.06 1.70
CA TYR A 55 -6.66 25.56 2.46
C TYR A 55 -7.73 26.63 2.66
N PHE A 56 -8.99 26.20 2.63
CA PHE A 56 -10.15 27.01 2.99
C PHE A 56 -11.19 26.15 3.71
N ALA A 57 -12.01 26.78 4.56
CA ALA A 57 -13.11 26.13 5.25
C ALA A 57 -14.26 27.10 5.54
N PHE A 58 -15.47 26.56 5.60
CA PHE A 58 -16.68 27.28 6.02
C PHE A 58 -17.73 26.30 6.54
N TYR A 59 -18.70 26.81 7.28
CA TYR A 59 -19.91 26.10 7.66
C TYR A 59 -21.09 26.58 6.81
N ILE A 60 -21.97 25.65 6.44
CA ILE A 60 -23.13 25.94 5.59
C ILE A 60 -24.33 25.07 6.01
N GLY A 61 -25.52 25.55 5.69
CA GLY A 61 -26.77 24.82 5.93
C GLY A 61 -26.97 23.65 4.98
N ASP A 62 -28.05 22.91 5.21
CA ASP A 62 -28.46 21.81 4.34
C ASP A 62 -28.90 22.34 2.98
N GLY A 63 -28.46 21.70 1.90
CA GLY A 63 -28.80 22.13 0.55
C GLY A 63 -27.90 21.57 -0.53
N LYS A 64 -28.14 22.02 -1.76
CA LYS A 64 -27.28 21.76 -2.92
C LYS A 64 -26.56 23.04 -3.32
N TYR A 65 -25.27 22.92 -3.60
CA TYR A 65 -24.38 24.04 -3.81
C TYR A 65 -23.43 23.82 -4.98
N ASP A 66 -23.03 24.93 -5.60
CA ASP A 66 -21.93 24.98 -6.56
C ASP A 66 -20.78 25.78 -5.95
N ILE A 67 -19.56 25.26 -6.03
CA ILE A 67 -18.35 25.95 -5.56
C ILE A 67 -17.52 26.38 -6.76
N ARG A 68 -17.18 27.66 -6.81
CA ARG A 68 -16.32 28.27 -7.82
C ARG A 68 -15.03 28.74 -7.18
N VAL A 69 -13.91 28.37 -7.77
CA VAL A 69 -12.57 28.76 -7.33
C VAL A 69 -11.92 29.58 -8.43
N MET A 70 -11.59 30.83 -8.11
CA MET A 70 -10.91 31.76 -8.99
C MET A 70 -9.44 31.89 -8.58
N THR A 71 -8.52 31.55 -9.49
CA THR A 71 -7.08 31.71 -9.31
C THR A 71 -6.55 32.69 -10.36
N GLY A 72 -6.67 33.99 -10.08
CA GLY A 72 -6.34 35.04 -11.06
C GLY A 72 -7.30 35.04 -12.24
N VAL A 73 -6.89 34.47 -13.37
CA VAL A 73 -7.67 34.44 -14.63
C VAL A 73 -8.37 33.11 -14.91
N VAL A 74 -8.16 32.09 -14.07
CA VAL A 74 -8.76 30.75 -14.26
C VAL A 74 -9.89 30.54 -13.25
N GLU A 75 -11.03 30.06 -13.73
CA GLU A 75 -12.20 29.65 -12.94
C GLU A 75 -12.33 28.12 -12.97
N ILE A 76 -12.44 27.49 -11.80
CA ILE A 76 -12.73 26.07 -11.64
C ILE A 76 -14.07 25.95 -10.91
N SER A 77 -15.01 25.20 -11.47
CA SER A 77 -16.32 24.98 -10.85
C SER A 77 -16.53 23.52 -10.47
N ARG A 78 -17.05 23.28 -9.26
CA ARG A 78 -17.65 22.00 -8.84
C ARG A 78 -19.13 22.23 -8.60
N THR A 79 -19.97 21.51 -9.34
CA THR A 79 -21.43 21.69 -9.27
C THR A 79 -22.09 20.58 -8.46
N ASN A 80 -23.30 20.84 -7.96
CA ASN A 80 -24.22 19.87 -7.37
C ASN A 80 -23.71 19.19 -6.08
N ILE A 81 -22.91 19.90 -5.27
CA ILE A 81 -22.44 19.45 -3.96
C ILE A 81 -23.61 19.46 -2.98
N THR A 82 -23.96 18.29 -2.43
CA THR A 82 -25.05 18.15 -1.48
C THR A 82 -24.49 18.17 -0.05
N MET A 83 -24.93 19.13 0.76
CA MET A 83 -24.60 19.24 2.18
C MET A 83 -25.83 18.83 2.99
N VAL A 84 -25.66 17.88 3.91
CA VAL A 84 -26.71 17.44 4.83
C VAL A 84 -26.09 17.22 6.21
N ASP A 85 -26.50 18.01 7.19
CA ASP A 85 -26.14 17.86 8.59
C ASP A 85 -26.99 16.74 9.21
N THR A 86 -26.44 15.53 9.23
CA THR A 86 -27.17 14.34 9.70
C THR A 86 -27.15 14.16 11.22
N LEU A 87 -26.52 15.06 11.98
CA LEU A 87 -26.51 14.99 13.44
C LEU A 87 -27.85 15.47 14.00
N THR A 88 -28.74 14.53 14.30
CA THR A 88 -29.96 14.87 15.05
C THR A 88 -29.61 15.32 16.47
N LEU A 89 -30.38 16.26 17.02
CA LEU A 89 -30.21 16.84 18.38
C LEU A 89 -30.02 15.80 19.51
N LYS A 90 -30.40 14.53 19.30
CA LYS A 90 -30.17 13.43 20.25
C LYS A 90 -28.69 13.17 20.52
N ASP A 91 -27.81 13.32 19.53
CA ASP A 91 -26.40 12.99 19.67
C ASP A 91 -25.60 14.14 20.32
N ARG A 92 -26.09 15.38 20.19
CA ARG A 92 -25.51 16.56 20.87
C ARG A 92 -25.85 16.63 22.36
N ALA A 93 -26.94 16.00 22.80
CA ALA A 93 -27.29 15.92 24.22
C ALA A 93 -26.39 14.98 25.05
N LEU A 94 -25.57 14.14 24.39
CA LEU A 94 -24.70 13.16 25.06
C LEU A 94 -23.29 13.69 25.39
N LEU A 95 -22.93 14.90 24.94
CA LEU A 95 -21.65 15.54 25.19
C LEU A 95 -21.81 16.69 26.18
N VAL A 96 -22.07 16.37 27.45
CA VAL A 96 -21.83 17.30 28.56
C VAL A 96 -20.43 16.99 29.12
N PRO A 97 -19.55 17.98 29.34
CA PRO A 97 -18.25 17.74 29.97
C PRO A 97 -18.44 17.17 31.37
N GLN A 98 -17.78 16.06 31.68
CA GLN A 98 -17.59 15.65 33.08
C GLN A 98 -16.66 16.69 33.73
N ASN A 99 -17.23 17.60 34.52
CA ASN A 99 -16.43 18.40 35.44
C ASN A 99 -15.81 17.48 36.50
N GLU A 100 -14.48 17.50 36.56
CA GLU A 100 -13.68 16.99 37.66
C GLU A 100 -13.91 17.88 38.89
N ASP A 101 -14.89 17.54 39.74
CA ASP A 101 -14.91 18.04 41.11
C ASP A 101 -15.41 16.95 42.07
N ALA A 102 -14.65 16.79 43.16
CA ALA A 102 -14.55 15.61 44.00
C ALA A 102 -15.75 15.34 44.94
N GLY A 103 -16.92 15.03 44.37
CA GLY A 103 -18.06 14.50 45.11
C GLY A 103 -18.14 12.97 45.02
N THR A 104 -18.05 12.27 46.16
CA THR A 104 -18.20 10.81 46.28
C THR A 104 -19.46 10.32 45.56
N LEU A 105 -19.29 9.56 44.48
CA LEU A 105 -20.43 9.01 43.72
C LEU A 105 -21.12 7.88 44.52
N PRO A 106 -22.46 7.73 44.44
CA PRO A 106 -23.17 6.63 45.09
C PRO A 106 -22.79 5.25 44.52
N ALA A 107 -23.01 4.21 45.32
CA ALA A 107 -22.75 2.82 44.97
C ALA A 107 -23.44 2.41 43.65
N ALA A 108 -22.80 1.54 42.88
CA ALA A 108 -23.17 1.16 41.50
C ALA A 108 -24.62 0.66 41.33
N GLY A 109 -25.27 0.18 42.40
CA GLY A 109 -26.68 -0.23 42.39
C GLY A 109 -27.70 0.91 42.23
N GLN A 110 -27.31 2.17 42.45
CA GLN A 110 -28.20 3.34 42.29
C GLN A 110 -28.02 4.07 40.94
N ARG A 111 -27.15 3.58 40.04
CA ARG A 111 -26.84 4.24 38.76
C ARG A 111 -27.65 3.73 37.56
N LYS A 112 -28.81 3.12 37.81
CA LYS A 112 -29.75 2.76 36.74
C LYS A 112 -30.92 3.74 36.73
N GLY A 113 -30.86 4.70 35.79
CA GLY A 113 -32.05 5.40 35.28
C GLY A 113 -32.43 6.74 35.89
N LEU A 114 -31.50 7.51 36.47
CA LEU A 114 -31.82 8.83 37.02
C LEU A 114 -30.95 9.94 36.37
N LEU A 115 -31.54 10.70 35.44
CA LEU A 115 -30.99 11.95 34.93
C LEU A 115 -31.28 13.03 35.97
N LEU A 116 -30.26 13.50 36.70
CA LEU A 116 -30.40 14.54 37.73
C LEU A 116 -30.37 15.92 37.07
N GLY A 117 -31.49 16.64 37.11
CA GLY A 117 -31.55 18.07 36.78
C GLY A 117 -31.24 18.91 38.03
N PHE A 118 -30.33 19.88 37.90
CA PHE A 118 -30.10 20.91 38.91
C PHE A 118 -30.80 22.21 38.48
N ASP A 119 -31.64 22.75 39.36
CA ASP A 119 -32.08 24.16 39.30
C ASP A 119 -30.94 25.04 39.85
N SER A 120 -30.43 25.94 39.01
CA SER A 120 -29.32 26.84 39.33
C SER A 120 -29.68 27.97 40.30
N SER A 121 -30.93 28.07 40.76
CA SER A 121 -31.36 29.18 41.62
C SER A 121 -31.55 28.83 43.11
N THR A 122 -31.64 27.55 43.50
CA THR A 122 -32.02 27.20 44.90
C THR A 122 -31.23 26.08 45.58
N GLY A 123 -30.37 25.33 44.88
CA GLY A 123 -29.36 24.46 45.52
C GLY A 123 -29.88 23.36 46.47
N SER A 124 -31.15 22.93 46.39
CA SER A 124 -31.69 21.82 47.19
C SER A 124 -32.43 20.80 46.32
N PRO A 125 -32.25 19.48 46.54
CA PRO A 125 -32.94 18.44 45.79
C PRO A 125 -34.40 18.32 46.26
N THR A 126 -35.35 18.72 45.42
CA THR A 126 -36.78 18.54 45.67
C THR A 126 -37.30 17.27 45.00
N ALA A 127 -38.16 16.56 45.71
CA ALA A 127 -38.84 15.36 45.25
C ALA A 127 -39.94 15.69 44.23
N LEU A 128 -40.04 14.83 43.20
CA LEU A 128 -41.15 14.64 42.26
C LEU A 128 -41.60 15.89 41.49
N VAL A 129 -40.88 16.19 40.42
CA VAL A 129 -41.45 16.82 39.22
C VAL A 129 -41.75 15.71 38.20
N PRO A 130 -43.00 15.52 37.75
CA PRO A 130 -43.31 14.59 36.67
C PRO A 130 -42.70 15.12 35.36
N ASN A 131 -41.74 14.38 34.81
CA ASN A 131 -41.23 14.63 33.47
C ASN A 131 -42.39 14.50 32.46
N SER A 132 -42.81 15.63 31.89
CA SER A 132 -43.71 15.67 30.74
C SER A 132 -43.25 16.74 29.74
N PHE A 133 -42.29 16.37 28.90
CA PHE A 133 -42.38 16.78 27.49
C PHE A 133 -43.15 15.67 26.77
N ALA A 134 -44.35 16.02 26.33
CA ALA A 134 -45.27 15.16 25.61
C ALA A 134 -44.68 14.75 24.25
N GLY A 135 -44.50 13.45 24.08
CA GLY A 135 -44.30 12.77 22.81
C GLY A 135 -44.34 11.27 23.07
N ASN A 136 -45.39 10.59 22.59
CA ASN A 136 -45.68 9.14 22.68
C ASN A 136 -46.55 8.64 23.85
N THR A 137 -47.57 9.38 24.28
CA THR A 137 -48.69 8.79 25.06
C THR A 137 -50.05 9.31 24.61
N GLY A 138 -50.31 9.27 23.30
CA GLY A 138 -51.68 8.88 22.95
C GLY A 138 -51.85 7.41 23.36
N PRO A 139 -53.03 6.99 23.86
CA PRO A 139 -53.22 5.61 24.29
C PRO A 139 -52.85 4.69 23.12
N ALA A 140 -51.81 3.87 23.33
CA ALA A 140 -51.50 2.79 22.42
C ALA A 140 -52.80 2.01 22.20
N ASN A 141 -53.22 1.85 20.94
CA ASN A 141 -54.40 1.11 20.53
C ASN A 141 -55.74 1.88 20.62
N SER A 142 -55.78 3.14 20.21
CA SER A 142 -57.07 3.79 19.92
C SER A 142 -57.80 2.99 18.84
N THR A 143 -58.98 2.47 19.19
CA THR A 143 -59.82 1.67 18.30
C THR A 143 -60.86 2.57 17.64
N TYR A 144 -60.89 2.56 16.32
CA TYR A 144 -61.77 3.36 15.48
C TYR A 144 -62.80 2.45 14.83
N THR A 145 -64.08 2.71 15.08
CA THR A 145 -65.19 1.91 14.54
C THR A 145 -65.78 2.49 13.25
N SER A 146 -65.22 3.60 12.74
CA SER A 146 -65.55 4.11 11.41
C SER A 146 -64.35 4.72 10.67
N LEU A 147 -64.33 4.64 9.34
CA LEU A 147 -63.24 5.15 8.50
C LEU A 147 -63.15 6.68 8.62
N ALA A 148 -64.28 7.36 8.78
CA ALA A 148 -64.32 8.78 9.09
C ALA A 148 -63.60 9.09 10.42
N SER A 149 -63.87 8.32 11.48
CA SER A 149 -63.19 8.49 12.77
C SER A 149 -61.69 8.15 12.71
N LEU A 150 -61.30 7.18 11.87
CA LEU A 150 -59.89 6.84 11.64
C LEU A 150 -59.14 7.93 10.88
N LYS A 151 -59.75 8.54 9.85
CA LYS A 151 -59.14 9.64 9.08
C LYS A 151 -59.00 10.93 9.90
N ALA A 152 -59.95 11.19 10.78
CA ALA A 152 -59.92 12.32 11.71
C ALA A 152 -58.99 12.09 12.92
N ALA A 153 -58.32 10.93 13.01
CA ALA A 153 -57.48 10.59 14.16
C ALA A 153 -56.26 11.52 14.27
N PRO A 154 -55.86 11.92 15.50
CA PRO A 154 -54.66 12.72 15.72
C PRO A 154 -53.40 11.90 15.42
N VAL A 155 -52.38 12.55 14.87
CA VAL A 155 -51.06 11.96 14.50
C VAL A 155 -50.20 11.60 15.72
N THR A 156 -50.76 11.69 16.92
CA THR A 156 -50.05 11.43 18.18
C THR A 156 -49.85 9.94 18.47
N ASN A 157 -50.50 9.07 17.68
CA ASN A 157 -50.42 7.62 17.86
C ASN A 157 -49.49 7.00 16.81
N ALA A 158 -48.66 6.05 17.24
CA ALA A 158 -47.86 5.23 16.32
C ALA A 158 -48.69 4.09 15.68
N SER A 159 -49.76 3.66 16.34
CA SER A 159 -50.63 2.56 15.94
C SER A 159 -52.11 2.89 16.15
N TYR A 160 -52.95 2.45 15.20
CA TYR A 160 -54.39 2.70 15.12
C TYR A 160 -55.07 1.36 14.84
N ILE A 161 -56.08 1.00 15.64
CA ILE A 161 -56.87 -0.21 15.37
C ILE A 161 -58.13 0.22 14.66
N PHE A 162 -58.36 -0.28 13.46
CA PHE A 162 -59.62 -0.10 12.74
C PHE A 162 -60.50 -1.32 12.96
N ALA A 163 -61.69 -1.15 13.55
CA ALA A 163 -62.62 -2.22 13.89
C ALA A 163 -64.07 -1.81 13.59
N PRO A 164 -64.45 -1.61 12.32
CA PRO A 164 -65.81 -1.23 11.96
C PRO A 164 -66.83 -2.34 12.29
N PRO A 165 -68.09 -1.99 12.59
CA PRO A 165 -69.17 -2.96 12.71
C PRO A 165 -69.29 -3.81 11.44
N GLY A 166 -69.13 -5.13 11.55
CA GLY A 166 -69.12 -6.04 10.40
C GLY A 166 -67.73 -6.33 9.81
N GLY A 167 -66.66 -5.78 10.38
CA GLY A 167 -65.27 -6.10 10.00
C GLY A 167 -64.76 -5.42 8.74
N VAL A 168 -65.59 -4.68 8.00
CA VAL A 168 -65.22 -3.89 6.81
C VAL A 168 -66.09 -2.64 6.75
N GLU A 169 -65.53 -1.50 6.31
CA GLU A 169 -66.30 -0.31 5.92
C GLU A 169 -65.76 0.24 4.59
N GLY A 170 -66.63 0.31 3.58
CA GLY A 170 -66.20 0.56 2.21
C GLY A 170 -65.26 -0.56 1.73
N SER A 171 -64.06 -0.19 1.29
CA SER A 171 -63.00 -1.13 0.88
C SER A 171 -61.99 -1.42 1.99
N THR A 172 -62.06 -0.73 3.14
CA THR A 172 -61.13 -0.90 4.26
C THR A 172 -61.61 -2.02 5.17
N THR A 173 -60.79 -3.05 5.36
CA THR A 173 -61.07 -4.15 6.31
C THR A 173 -60.48 -3.82 7.68
N ALA A 174 -61.09 -4.35 8.75
CA ALA A 174 -60.58 -4.25 10.11
C ALA A 174 -59.11 -4.69 10.21
N GLY A 175 -58.33 -4.03 11.05
CA GLY A 175 -56.92 -4.35 11.24
C GLY A 175 -56.14 -3.22 11.90
N THR A 176 -54.85 -3.49 12.13
CA THR A 176 -53.92 -2.51 12.71
C THR A 176 -53.27 -1.69 11.60
N PHE A 177 -53.18 -0.38 11.80
CA PHE A 177 -52.48 0.55 10.93
C PHE A 177 -51.38 1.27 11.71
N LEU A 178 -50.21 1.46 11.09
CA LEU A 178 -49.09 2.21 11.66
C LEU A 178 -48.95 3.55 10.94
N TYR A 179 -48.73 4.62 11.70
CA TYR A 179 -48.39 5.92 11.08
C TYR A 179 -46.93 5.91 10.63
N GLN A 180 -46.69 6.21 9.35
CA GLN A 180 -45.36 6.27 8.77
C GLN A 180 -45.11 7.66 8.18
N THR A 181 -43.97 8.26 8.52
CA THR A 181 -43.49 9.47 7.87
C THR A 181 -42.97 9.14 6.48
N ALA A 182 -43.30 9.95 5.49
CA ALA A 182 -42.94 9.68 4.11
C ALA A 182 -41.55 10.28 3.77
N GLY A 183 -40.68 9.49 3.13
CA GLY A 183 -39.54 10.03 2.38
C GLY A 183 -39.89 10.44 0.94
N SER A 184 -41.11 10.11 0.48
CA SER A 184 -41.68 10.35 -0.85
C SER A 184 -43.22 10.29 -0.77
N PRO A 185 -44.02 10.97 -1.63
CA PRO A 185 -45.48 11.02 -1.51
C PRO A 185 -46.17 9.64 -1.56
N TYR A 186 -46.98 9.35 -0.55
CA TYR A 186 -47.90 8.21 -0.57
C TYR A 186 -49.06 8.44 -1.57
N THR A 187 -49.55 7.36 -2.17
CA THR A 187 -50.85 7.35 -2.88
C THR A 187 -51.85 6.60 -1.99
N ALA A 188 -52.85 7.30 -1.44
CA ALA A 188 -53.87 6.65 -0.62
C ALA A 188 -54.78 5.78 -1.49
N ASP A 189 -54.86 4.50 -1.17
CA ASP A 189 -55.75 3.53 -1.85
C ASP A 189 -57.09 3.38 -1.12
N GLY A 190 -57.22 3.92 0.09
CA GLY A 190 -58.41 3.76 0.91
C GLY A 190 -58.65 2.31 1.36
N VAL A 191 -57.61 1.47 1.36
CA VAL A 191 -57.64 0.05 1.76
C VAL A 191 -56.47 -0.26 2.69
N ASN A 192 -55.25 -0.10 2.21
CA ASN A 192 -54.01 -0.37 2.95
C ASN A 192 -53.27 0.91 3.33
N ILE A 193 -53.52 2.02 2.63
CA ILE A 193 -52.92 3.32 2.86
C ILE A 193 -54.05 4.34 3.07
N ILE A 194 -54.23 4.76 4.33
CA ILE A 194 -55.25 5.73 4.72
C ILE A 194 -54.60 7.09 4.97
N LYS A 195 -55.06 8.12 4.25
CA LYS A 195 -54.70 9.51 4.51
C LYS A 195 -55.40 9.99 5.78
N LEU A 196 -54.64 10.54 6.74
CA LEU A 196 -55.21 11.33 7.84
C LEU A 196 -55.59 12.72 7.33
N ASP A 197 -56.76 13.22 7.73
CA ASP A 197 -57.28 14.50 7.23
C ASP A 197 -56.35 15.68 7.55
N ALA A 198 -55.67 15.61 8.70
CA ALA A 198 -54.73 16.63 9.18
C ALA A 198 -53.32 16.51 8.58
N VAL A 199 -53.03 15.49 7.75
CA VAL A 199 -51.67 15.18 7.29
C VAL A 199 -51.61 15.12 5.75
N PRO A 200 -50.75 15.93 5.10
CA PRO A 200 -50.43 15.75 3.69
C PRO A 200 -49.80 14.37 3.43
N LEU A 201 -50.13 13.71 2.31
CA LEU A 201 -49.54 12.41 1.95
C LEU A 201 -48.03 12.46 1.69
N THR A 202 -47.48 13.67 1.51
CA THR A 202 -46.03 13.93 1.45
C THR A 202 -45.37 13.92 2.82
N THR A 203 -46.13 14.07 3.91
CA THR A 203 -45.65 14.09 5.28
C THR A 203 -45.80 12.71 5.94
N GLY A 204 -46.94 12.04 5.73
CA GLY A 204 -47.16 10.70 6.27
C GLY A 204 -48.54 10.11 5.95
N ALA A 205 -48.71 8.83 6.22
CA ALA A 205 -49.96 8.10 6.05
C ALA A 205 -50.08 6.95 7.07
N LEU A 206 -51.29 6.43 7.26
CA LEU A 206 -51.54 5.18 7.97
C LEU A 206 -51.36 4.00 7.01
N VAL A 207 -50.47 3.07 7.34
CA VAL A 207 -50.19 1.88 6.53
C VAL A 207 -50.64 0.63 7.28
N ARG A 208 -51.49 -0.18 6.64
CA ARG A 208 -52.04 -1.40 7.23
C ARG A 208 -50.96 -2.43 7.46
N GLN A 209 -50.99 -3.06 8.63
CA GLN A 209 -50.17 -4.22 8.95
C GLN A 209 -50.96 -5.47 8.51
N GLY A 210 -50.58 -6.06 7.38
CA GLY A 210 -51.16 -7.33 6.92
C GLY A 210 -50.73 -8.53 7.77
N ASP A 211 -51.50 -9.62 7.74
CA ASP A 211 -51.17 -10.91 8.38
C ASP A 211 -49.94 -11.58 7.74
N GLU A 212 -49.66 -11.26 6.48
CA GLU A 212 -48.36 -11.45 5.84
C GLU A 212 -47.50 -10.25 6.20
N GLY A 213 -46.87 -10.31 7.38
CA GLY A 213 -46.13 -9.17 7.97
C GLY A 213 -45.27 -8.47 6.93
N ILE A 214 -45.55 -7.17 6.71
CA ILE A 214 -44.87 -6.22 5.79
C ILE A 214 -43.84 -6.93 4.91
N THR A 215 -44.32 -7.76 3.99
CA THR A 215 -43.44 -8.31 2.97
C THR A 215 -43.32 -7.17 1.99
N PHE A 216 -42.15 -6.52 1.98
CA PHE A 216 -41.81 -5.48 1.02
C PHE A 216 -41.98 -6.05 -0.41
N GLN A 217 -43.20 -5.98 -0.94
CA GLN A 217 -43.58 -6.47 -2.27
C GLN A 217 -43.20 -5.50 -3.39
N ASN A 218 -42.43 -4.47 -3.06
CA ASN A 218 -41.43 -4.01 -4.00
C ASN A 218 -40.09 -4.51 -3.48
N PRO A 219 -39.39 -5.41 -4.19
CA PRO A 219 -37.98 -5.62 -3.92
C PRO A 219 -37.32 -4.29 -4.29
N LEU A 220 -37.23 -3.37 -3.33
CA LEU A 220 -36.08 -2.48 -3.25
C LEU A 220 -34.91 -3.45 -3.13
N GLY A 221 -34.37 -3.83 -4.29
CA GLY A 221 -33.41 -4.90 -4.45
C GLY A 221 -32.31 -4.75 -3.42
N GLY A 222 -31.80 -5.89 -2.98
CA GLY A 222 -30.88 -6.07 -1.86
C GLY A 222 -29.65 -5.15 -1.72
N PRO A 223 -29.23 -4.32 -2.70
CA PRO A 223 -28.18 -3.30 -2.48
C PRO A 223 -28.62 -2.05 -1.69
N ALA A 224 -29.81 -1.47 -1.96
CA ALA A 224 -30.13 -0.10 -1.50
C ALA A 224 -30.33 0.02 0.03
N ILE A 225 -30.93 -0.99 0.67
CA ILE A 225 -31.13 -1.01 2.13
C ILE A 225 -29.82 -1.36 2.85
N ARG A 226 -28.97 -2.18 2.24
CA ARG A 226 -27.66 -2.56 2.80
C ARG A 226 -26.65 -1.43 2.81
N ARG A 227 -26.80 -0.43 1.92
CA ARG A 227 -26.03 0.82 1.92
C ARG A 227 -26.42 1.79 3.05
N LEU A 228 -27.61 1.65 3.64
CA LEU A 228 -28.09 2.57 4.68
C LEU A 228 -27.55 2.26 6.10
N LEU A 229 -26.87 1.13 6.29
CA LEU A 229 -26.13 0.83 7.53
C LEU A 229 -24.73 1.43 7.39
N ARG A 230 -24.57 2.67 7.87
CA ARG A 230 -23.50 3.62 7.50
C ARG A 230 -22.11 3.39 8.10
N ASP A 231 -21.88 2.32 8.85
CA ASP A 231 -20.54 2.01 9.34
C ASP A 231 -20.29 0.51 9.27
N ARG A 232 -19.44 0.10 8.31
CA ARG A 232 -18.97 -1.28 8.14
C ARG A 232 -17.48 -1.41 8.41
N ASN A 233 -16.92 -0.43 9.13
CA ASN A 233 -15.51 -0.44 9.48
C ASN A 233 -15.17 -1.71 10.25
N GLY A 234 -14.22 -2.49 9.73
CA GLY A 234 -13.84 -3.77 10.33
C GLY A 234 -14.64 -4.99 9.87
N GLU A 235 -15.70 -4.82 9.06
CA GLU A 235 -16.54 -5.94 8.62
C GLU A 235 -16.03 -6.61 7.34
N THR A 236 -16.59 -7.80 7.03
CA THR A 236 -16.48 -8.45 5.73
C THR A 236 -17.68 -8.08 4.86
N VAL A 237 -17.42 -7.63 3.63
CA VAL A 237 -18.45 -7.32 2.64
C VAL A 237 -18.25 -8.11 1.36
N LYS A 238 -19.33 -8.33 0.61
CA LYS A 238 -19.24 -8.89 -0.75
C LYS A 238 -19.32 -7.76 -1.76
N VAL A 239 -18.47 -7.79 -2.79
CA VAL A 239 -18.49 -6.77 -3.84
C VAL A 239 -19.84 -6.69 -4.56
N THR A 240 -20.57 -7.81 -4.66
CA THR A 240 -21.93 -7.91 -5.24
C THR A 240 -23.00 -7.13 -4.48
N ASP A 241 -22.75 -6.75 -3.23
CA ASP A 241 -23.69 -5.90 -2.47
C ASP A 241 -23.65 -4.44 -2.96
N TYR A 242 -22.62 -4.06 -3.73
CA TYR A 242 -22.36 -2.70 -4.18
C TYR A 242 -22.29 -2.57 -5.70
N CYS A 243 -21.61 -3.49 -6.37
CA CYS A 243 -21.29 -3.44 -7.80
C CYS A 243 -22.17 -4.39 -8.61
N ASN A 244 -22.35 -4.08 -9.90
CA ASN A 244 -23.16 -4.87 -10.83
C ASN A 244 -22.27 -5.65 -11.79
N ASN A 245 -22.37 -6.98 -11.82
CA ASN A 245 -21.62 -7.85 -12.74
C ASN A 245 -22.10 -7.78 -14.22
N ALA A 246 -22.66 -6.64 -14.66
CA ALA A 246 -23.52 -6.54 -15.84
C ALA A 246 -22.94 -5.69 -16.98
N GLY A 247 -21.62 -5.44 -16.99
CA GLY A 247 -21.01 -4.64 -18.06
C GLY A 247 -21.15 -3.12 -17.85
N SER A 248 -21.68 -2.68 -16.70
CA SER A 248 -21.81 -1.26 -16.35
C SER A 248 -20.62 -0.78 -15.54
N ASN A 249 -20.27 0.49 -15.68
CA ASN A 249 -19.31 1.15 -14.80
C ASN A 249 -19.73 1.09 -13.33
N ASP A 250 -18.87 0.54 -12.48
CA ASP A 250 -19.05 0.35 -11.04
C ASP A 250 -18.30 1.38 -10.19
N ALA A 251 -17.54 2.30 -10.80
CA ALA A 251 -16.55 3.10 -10.10
C ALA A 251 -17.11 3.86 -8.87
N GLU A 252 -18.26 4.52 -9.01
CA GLU A 252 -18.88 5.25 -7.89
C GLU A 252 -19.30 4.32 -6.75
N ASN A 253 -19.97 3.20 -7.07
CA ASN A 253 -20.44 2.23 -6.09
C ASN A 253 -19.28 1.51 -5.38
N TYR A 254 -18.23 1.20 -6.15
CA TYR A 254 -17.04 0.55 -5.63
C TYR A 254 -16.25 1.51 -4.73
N GLN A 255 -16.11 2.79 -5.12
CA GLN A 255 -15.50 3.81 -4.27
C GLN A 255 -16.31 4.06 -2.99
N GLU A 256 -17.65 4.06 -3.08
CA GLU A 256 -18.55 4.14 -1.91
C GLU A 256 -18.26 2.98 -0.94
N MET A 257 -18.20 1.75 -1.44
CA MET A 257 -17.85 0.57 -0.64
C MET A 257 -16.47 0.70 0.02
N ILE A 258 -15.45 1.13 -0.72
CA ILE A 258 -14.09 1.33 -0.20
C ILE A 258 -14.07 2.40 0.90
N ASN A 259 -14.87 3.46 0.76
CA ASN A 259 -14.97 4.53 1.75
C ASN A 259 -15.63 4.09 3.06
N LEU A 260 -16.44 3.02 3.06
CA LEU A 260 -16.96 2.40 4.29
C LEU A 260 -15.88 1.63 5.06
N ASN A 261 -14.66 1.54 4.51
CA ASN A 261 -13.49 0.92 5.11
C ASN A 261 -13.72 -0.51 5.64
N PRO A 262 -14.33 -1.42 4.84
CA PRO A 262 -14.45 -2.81 5.26
C PRO A 262 -13.06 -3.42 5.46
N ALA A 263 -12.89 -4.24 6.51
CA ALA A 263 -11.62 -4.95 6.72
C ALA A 263 -11.39 -6.03 5.65
N GLN A 264 -12.48 -6.58 5.10
CA GLN A 264 -12.40 -7.61 4.06
C GLN A 264 -13.47 -7.39 2.98
N ILE A 265 -13.07 -7.57 1.73
CA ILE A 265 -13.93 -7.50 0.54
C ILE A 265 -13.77 -8.81 -0.22
N ASP A 266 -14.87 -9.55 -0.36
CA ASP A 266 -14.91 -10.81 -1.09
C ASP A 266 -15.44 -10.63 -2.52
N TYR A 267 -14.69 -11.15 -3.49
CA TYR A 267 -15.03 -11.13 -4.92
C TYR A 267 -15.40 -12.57 -5.34
N PRO A 268 -16.68 -12.86 -5.60
CA PRO A 268 -17.11 -14.21 -5.93
C PRO A 268 -16.62 -14.64 -7.31
N GLN A 269 -16.58 -15.96 -7.54
CA GLN A 269 -16.06 -16.56 -8.76
C GLN A 269 -16.63 -15.90 -10.02
N GLY A 270 -15.75 -15.49 -10.93
CA GLY A 270 -16.13 -14.88 -12.22
C GLY A 270 -16.76 -13.48 -12.13
N PHE A 271 -16.77 -12.84 -10.96
CA PHE A 271 -17.25 -11.47 -10.82
C PHE A 271 -16.23 -10.46 -11.32
N GLU A 272 -16.65 -9.54 -12.18
CA GLU A 272 -15.79 -8.50 -12.73
C GLU A 272 -16.31 -7.11 -12.36
N VAL A 273 -15.45 -6.31 -11.71
CA VAL A 273 -15.71 -4.89 -11.44
C VAL A 273 -15.20 -4.08 -12.63
N LEU A 274 -16.05 -3.22 -13.19
CA LEU A 274 -15.67 -2.36 -14.29
C LEU A 274 -15.46 -0.91 -13.83
N LEU A 275 -14.32 -0.32 -14.14
CA LEU A 275 -13.94 1.00 -13.65
C LEU A 275 -13.65 1.97 -14.80
N GLU A 276 -14.43 3.05 -14.92
CA GLU A 276 -14.09 4.18 -15.81
C GLU A 276 -13.48 5.36 -15.02
N GLN A 277 -13.26 5.19 -13.71
CA GLN A 277 -12.59 6.16 -12.84
C GLN A 277 -11.63 5.43 -11.91
N GLN A 278 -10.55 6.11 -11.52
CA GLN A 278 -9.57 5.56 -10.58
C GLN A 278 -10.18 5.37 -9.20
N ILE A 279 -9.74 4.34 -8.48
CA ILE A 279 -10.24 4.04 -7.13
C ILE A 279 -9.14 4.24 -6.10
N ALA A 280 -9.43 5.09 -5.12
CA ALA A 280 -8.59 5.33 -3.96
C ALA A 280 -8.82 4.26 -2.88
N LEU A 281 -7.84 3.40 -2.68
CA LEU A 281 -7.82 2.37 -1.64
C LEU A 281 -7.66 2.98 -0.24
N LYS A 282 -8.12 2.25 0.78
CA LYS A 282 -7.93 2.59 2.19
C LYS A 282 -6.98 1.58 2.86
N SER A 283 -6.52 1.94 4.05
CA SER A 283 -5.69 1.07 4.88
C SER A 283 -6.47 -0.10 5.48
N ASN A 284 -5.76 -1.14 5.87
CA ASN A 284 -6.26 -2.31 6.60
C ASN A 284 -7.36 -3.07 5.84
N GLN A 285 -7.26 -3.10 4.51
CA GLN A 285 -8.20 -3.79 3.63
C GLN A 285 -7.61 -5.09 3.09
N ARG A 286 -8.36 -6.18 3.21
CA ARG A 286 -8.11 -7.46 2.54
C ARG A 286 -9.07 -7.64 1.37
N HIS A 287 -8.55 -7.82 0.18
CA HIS A 287 -9.31 -8.11 -1.03
C HIS A 287 -9.15 -9.59 -1.38
N ASN A 288 -10.22 -10.39 -1.23
CA ASN A 288 -10.20 -11.84 -1.45
C ASN A 288 -10.87 -12.20 -2.78
N PHE A 289 -10.06 -12.49 -3.78
CA PHE A 289 -10.52 -12.82 -5.12
C PHE A 289 -10.70 -14.32 -5.32
N ASP A 290 -11.91 -14.77 -5.61
CA ASP A 290 -12.14 -16.14 -6.06
C ASP A 290 -11.71 -16.29 -7.54
N ARG A 291 -11.66 -17.53 -8.04
CA ARG A 291 -11.14 -17.85 -9.37
C ARG A 291 -11.88 -17.08 -10.48
N GLY A 292 -11.12 -16.40 -11.33
CA GLY A 292 -11.67 -15.67 -12.48
C GLY A 292 -12.41 -14.38 -12.11
N SER A 293 -12.42 -13.99 -10.83
CA SER A 293 -12.87 -12.64 -10.44
C SER A 293 -11.77 -11.62 -10.71
N GLY A 294 -12.16 -10.37 -10.95
CA GLY A 294 -11.20 -9.34 -11.31
C GLY A 294 -11.75 -7.94 -11.39
N ILE A 295 -10.87 -7.04 -11.80
CA ILE A 295 -11.11 -5.63 -12.00
C ILE A 295 -10.60 -5.29 -13.38
N THR A 296 -11.45 -4.68 -14.20
CA THR A 296 -11.07 -4.16 -15.52
C THR A 296 -11.35 -2.68 -15.54
N ALA A 297 -10.31 -1.89 -15.79
CA ALA A 297 -10.40 -0.45 -15.84
C ALA A 297 -10.15 0.10 -17.25
N ASP A 298 -10.77 1.23 -17.55
CA ASP A 298 -10.42 2.10 -18.67
C ASP A 298 -10.15 3.51 -18.11
N VAL A 299 -8.97 3.69 -17.53
CA VAL A 299 -8.58 4.95 -16.89
C VAL A 299 -7.19 5.39 -17.32
N ASN A 300 -6.98 6.70 -17.46
CA ASN A 300 -5.74 7.28 -17.98
C ASN A 300 -4.52 7.14 -17.04
N ASP A 301 -4.70 6.67 -15.81
CA ASP A 301 -3.65 6.52 -14.79
C ASP A 301 -3.80 5.12 -14.15
N TYR A 302 -3.76 4.94 -12.83
CA TYR A 302 -3.90 3.62 -12.22
C TYR A 302 -5.34 3.22 -11.95
N ALA A 303 -5.70 1.95 -12.22
CA ALA A 303 -7.01 1.40 -11.89
C ALA A 303 -7.32 1.56 -10.38
N LEU A 304 -6.37 1.14 -9.55
CA LEU A 304 -6.42 1.30 -8.09
C LEU A 304 -5.17 2.01 -7.59
N PHE A 305 -5.33 2.93 -6.64
CA PHE A 305 -4.20 3.59 -6.00
C PHE A 305 -4.38 3.73 -4.49
N GLY A 306 -3.30 3.55 -3.74
CA GLY A 306 -3.19 3.90 -2.33
C GLY A 306 -2.23 5.07 -2.18
N LEU A 307 -2.71 6.18 -1.61
CA LEU A 307 -1.90 7.36 -1.35
C LEU A 307 -1.94 7.71 0.14
N GLY A 308 -0.79 7.64 0.82
CA GLY A 308 -0.64 8.14 2.17
C GLY A 308 -0.58 9.67 2.23
N LEU A 309 -0.84 10.23 3.41
CA LEU A 309 -0.80 11.68 3.65
C LEU A 309 0.36 12.06 4.59
N THR A 310 0.94 13.24 4.34
CA THR A 310 2.04 13.78 5.13
C THR A 310 1.68 15.08 5.83
N THR A 311 2.30 15.36 6.97
CA THR A 311 2.25 16.67 7.63
C THR A 311 3.02 17.72 6.82
N GLY A 312 3.10 18.95 7.34
CA GLY A 312 4.18 19.88 6.97
C GLY A 312 5.56 19.41 7.46
N ASN A 313 6.60 20.18 7.13
CA ASN A 313 7.95 19.91 7.62
C ASN A 313 7.97 20.02 9.16
N ILE A 314 8.35 18.96 9.85
CA ILE A 314 8.19 18.88 11.31
C ILE A 314 9.32 19.54 12.10
N GLY A 315 10.44 19.86 11.45
CA GLY A 315 11.56 20.54 12.11
C GLY A 315 12.77 20.79 11.22
N THR A 316 13.90 21.12 11.85
CA THR A 316 15.16 21.42 11.17
C THR A 316 16.16 20.30 11.38
N VAL A 317 16.83 19.87 10.32
CA VAL A 317 17.96 18.94 10.42
C VAL A 317 19.23 19.73 10.71
N ASN A 318 19.97 19.31 11.74
CA ASN A 318 21.10 20.07 12.29
C ASN A 318 22.46 19.68 11.68
N ALA A 319 22.52 18.54 10.97
CA ALA A 319 23.74 18.04 10.34
C ALA A 319 23.44 17.36 8.99
N PRO A 320 24.38 17.36 8.04
CA PRO A 320 24.26 16.55 6.83
C PRO A 320 23.98 15.08 7.16
N ILE A 321 23.20 14.41 6.31
CA ILE A 321 22.95 12.98 6.43
C ILE A 321 23.82 12.26 5.40
N VAL A 322 24.59 11.28 5.86
CA VAL A 322 25.48 10.46 5.02
C VAL A 322 24.85 9.09 4.81
N ARG A 323 25.00 8.53 3.61
CA ARG A 323 24.55 7.18 3.26
C ARG A 323 25.12 6.17 4.26
N GLY A 324 24.26 5.29 4.75
CA GLY A 324 24.55 4.29 5.78
C GLY A 324 24.21 4.72 7.20
N GLN A 325 23.95 6.00 7.46
CA GLN A 325 23.53 6.47 8.78
C GLN A 325 22.12 6.00 9.16
N ARG A 326 21.85 5.97 10.46
CA ARG A 326 20.52 5.69 11.05
C ARG A 326 20.06 6.78 12.03
N GLU A 327 20.90 7.76 12.28
CA GLU A 327 20.67 8.80 13.26
C GLU A 327 20.60 10.15 12.57
N ILE A 328 19.56 10.91 12.89
CA ILE A 328 19.32 12.23 12.31
C ILE A 328 19.30 13.24 13.45
N GLN A 329 20.29 14.13 13.45
CA GLN A 329 20.33 15.25 14.38
C GLN A 329 19.25 16.26 13.97
N PHE A 330 18.29 16.51 14.86
CA PHE A 330 17.03 17.15 14.51
C PHE A 330 16.58 18.12 15.60
N THR A 331 15.89 19.19 15.24
CA THR A 331 15.18 20.06 16.18
C THR A 331 13.73 20.17 15.74
N ASN A 332 12.81 19.68 16.58
CA ASN A 332 11.38 19.78 16.32
C ASN A 332 10.92 21.24 16.49
N THR A 333 10.35 21.82 15.43
CA THR A 333 9.82 23.19 15.46
C THR A 333 8.31 23.27 15.23
N SER A 334 7.68 22.16 14.86
CA SER A 334 6.24 22.08 14.57
C SER A 334 5.40 21.73 15.80
N GLY A 335 6.00 21.10 16.81
CA GLY A 335 5.28 20.50 17.93
C GLY A 335 4.71 19.10 17.62
N GLU A 336 4.83 18.62 16.38
CA GLU A 336 4.41 17.27 15.98
C GLU A 336 5.21 16.22 16.75
N THR A 337 4.53 15.33 17.46
CA THR A 337 5.21 14.25 18.20
C THR A 337 5.49 13.07 17.27
N LEU A 338 6.73 12.57 17.32
CA LEU A 338 7.11 11.30 16.70
C LEU A 338 7.08 10.20 17.74
N ALA A 339 6.58 9.03 17.36
CA ALA A 339 6.61 7.82 18.15
C ALA A 339 7.38 6.71 17.42
N SER A 340 7.82 5.69 18.17
CA SER A 340 8.35 4.47 17.57
C SER A 340 7.27 3.82 16.69
N GLY A 341 7.65 3.40 15.48
CA GLY A 341 6.75 2.85 14.47
C GLY A 341 6.09 3.90 13.57
N ASP A 342 6.24 5.20 13.85
CA ASP A 342 5.81 6.24 12.92
C ASP A 342 6.60 6.14 11.61
N MET A 343 5.91 6.37 10.50
CA MET A 343 6.56 6.51 9.20
C MET A 343 6.89 7.99 8.97
N ILE A 344 8.11 8.27 8.53
CA ILE A 344 8.55 9.59 8.12
C ILE A 344 9.06 9.54 6.68
N GLN A 345 8.96 10.67 6.00
CA GLN A 345 9.55 10.89 4.68
C GLN A 345 10.64 11.95 4.81
N ILE A 346 11.88 11.57 4.54
CA ILE A 346 13.01 12.50 4.48
C ILE A 346 13.14 12.95 3.02
N VAL A 347 13.30 14.25 2.80
CA VAL A 347 13.36 14.86 1.48
C VAL A 347 14.53 15.84 1.41
N ASP A 348 15.40 15.68 0.42
CA ASP A 348 16.38 16.72 0.05
C ASP A 348 15.78 17.60 -1.05
N VAL A 349 15.53 18.87 -0.74
CA VAL A 349 14.94 19.86 -1.66
C VAL A 349 15.98 20.68 -2.42
N SER A 350 17.26 20.29 -2.41
CA SER A 350 18.34 20.98 -3.14
C SER A 350 18.08 21.09 -4.64
N ASN A 351 17.40 20.10 -5.24
CA ASN A 351 16.92 20.15 -6.61
C ASN A 351 15.41 19.86 -6.68
N PRO A 352 14.56 20.89 -6.77
CA PRO A 352 13.10 20.71 -6.84
C PRO A 352 12.62 19.88 -8.04
N SER A 353 13.42 19.77 -9.12
CA SER A 353 13.07 18.96 -10.30
C SER A 353 13.44 17.47 -10.14
N ALA A 354 14.25 17.13 -9.14
CA ALA A 354 14.72 15.77 -8.89
C ALA A 354 14.90 15.57 -7.38
N LEU A 355 13.77 15.64 -6.65
CA LEU A 355 13.74 15.44 -5.21
C LEU A 355 14.34 14.07 -4.86
N VAL A 356 15.20 14.06 -3.84
CA VAL A 356 15.69 12.81 -3.25
C VAL A 356 14.75 12.43 -2.12
N LEU A 357 14.10 11.29 -2.27
CA LEU A 357 13.10 10.79 -1.33
C LEU A 357 13.64 9.56 -0.59
N GLU A 358 13.50 9.54 0.73
CA GLU A 358 13.97 8.49 1.63
C GLU A 358 12.89 8.22 2.70
N PRO A 359 12.00 7.23 2.52
CA PRO A 359 11.05 6.85 3.55
C PRO A 359 11.73 6.06 4.66
N GLN A 360 11.33 6.30 5.91
CA GLN A 360 11.90 5.67 7.09
C GLN A 360 10.82 5.34 8.13
N GLU A 361 11.10 4.34 8.96
CA GLU A 361 10.31 4.02 10.15
C GLU A 361 11.10 4.48 11.38
N VAL A 362 10.48 5.31 12.23
CA VAL A 362 11.09 5.81 13.46
C VAL A 362 11.26 4.62 14.43
N GLN A 363 12.48 4.40 14.90
CA GLN A 363 12.75 3.39 15.91
C GLN A 363 12.73 4.00 17.32
N VAL A 364 13.45 5.09 17.51
CA VAL A 364 13.55 5.83 18.77
C VAL A 364 13.59 7.31 18.44
N THR A 365 12.97 8.14 19.29
CA THR A 365 13.12 9.59 19.19
C THR A 365 13.42 10.19 20.56
N THR A 366 14.22 11.24 20.56
CA THR A 366 14.39 12.18 21.67
C THR A 366 13.99 13.57 21.19
N ALA A 367 14.19 14.60 22.03
CA ALA A 367 13.97 15.98 21.62
C ALA A 367 14.92 16.46 20.50
N SER A 368 16.09 15.83 20.35
CA SER A 368 17.15 16.29 19.44
C SER A 368 17.66 15.25 18.44
N LEU A 369 17.14 14.02 18.48
CA LEU A 369 17.65 12.89 17.72
C LEU A 369 16.49 12.00 17.26
N ILE A 370 16.47 11.66 15.98
CA ILE A 370 15.62 10.61 15.43
C ILE A 370 16.53 9.45 15.04
N THR A 371 16.29 8.27 15.61
CA THR A 371 16.90 7.02 15.16
C THR A 371 15.89 6.27 14.29
N VAL A 372 16.27 5.95 13.06
CA VAL A 372 15.44 5.23 12.10
C VAL A 372 15.82 3.76 12.01
N ARG A 373 14.85 2.92 11.64
CA ARG A 373 14.98 1.47 11.62
C ARG A 373 15.94 0.96 10.54
N ASP A 374 15.82 1.49 9.32
CA ASP A 374 16.62 1.10 8.18
C ASP A 374 17.77 2.10 7.95
N MET A 375 18.84 1.67 7.30
CA MET A 375 19.90 2.61 6.90
C MET A 375 19.34 3.62 5.89
N ILE A 376 19.76 4.87 6.03
CA ILE A 376 19.52 5.92 5.05
C ILE A 376 20.41 5.64 3.84
N ASN A 377 19.83 5.50 2.66
CA ASN A 377 20.54 4.92 1.51
C ASN A 377 20.95 5.97 0.47
N VAL A 378 20.82 7.24 0.82
CA VAL A 378 21.22 8.40 0.01
C VAL A 378 22.07 9.37 0.84
N ASP A 379 22.96 10.10 0.17
CA ASP A 379 23.68 11.22 0.76
C ASP A 379 22.83 12.50 0.64
N MET A 380 22.69 13.25 1.73
CA MET A 380 22.03 14.56 1.77
C MET A 380 23.01 15.58 2.40
N PRO A 381 23.89 16.19 1.58
CA PRO A 381 25.08 16.88 2.07
C PRO A 381 24.80 18.24 2.73
N THR A 382 23.60 18.82 2.55
CA THR A 382 23.26 20.15 3.05
C THR A 382 22.06 20.10 3.97
N ALA A 383 22.29 20.13 5.29
CA ALA A 383 21.25 20.00 6.31
C ALA A 383 20.08 20.99 6.13
N ALA A 384 20.38 22.22 5.71
CA ALA A 384 19.38 23.27 5.45
C ALA A 384 18.42 22.93 4.28
N ASN A 385 18.76 21.99 3.41
CA ASN A 385 17.92 21.50 2.31
C ASN A 385 17.12 20.25 2.69
N ILE A 386 17.33 19.69 3.88
CA ILE A 386 16.63 18.48 4.31
C ILE A 386 15.32 18.87 4.98
N ARG A 387 14.25 18.19 4.61
CA ARG A 387 12.93 18.29 5.23
C ARG A 387 12.54 16.92 5.76
N ILE A 388 11.85 16.90 6.88
CA ILE A 388 11.28 15.68 7.45
C ILE A 388 9.77 15.90 7.52
N TYR A 389 9.02 14.96 6.98
CA TYR A 389 7.57 14.95 7.04
C TYR A 389 7.11 13.71 7.79
N LYS A 390 6.15 13.83 8.70
CA LYS A 390 5.48 12.67 9.28
C LYS A 390 4.42 12.18 8.30
N VAL A 391 4.40 10.90 8.00
CA VAL A 391 3.32 10.27 7.23
C VAL A 391 2.23 9.88 8.23
N TYR A 392 1.25 10.75 8.45
CA TYR A 392 0.25 10.59 9.53
C TYR A 392 -0.90 9.65 9.17
N ALA A 393 -1.12 9.40 7.87
CA ALA A 393 -2.11 8.44 7.37
C ALA A 393 -1.52 7.64 6.21
N PRO A 394 -0.54 6.75 6.45
CA PRO A 394 -0.02 5.89 5.40
C PRO A 394 -1.11 4.93 4.92
N VAL A 395 -1.10 4.57 3.63
CA VAL A 395 -1.88 3.42 3.18
C VAL A 395 -1.17 2.16 3.65
N GLU A 396 -1.79 1.43 4.55
CA GLU A 396 -1.13 0.33 5.23
C GLU A 396 -1.89 -0.98 5.18
N THR A 397 -1.17 -2.10 5.22
CA THR A 397 -1.75 -3.45 5.40
C THR A 397 -2.81 -3.78 4.35
N VAL A 398 -2.61 -3.34 3.11
CA VAL A 398 -3.47 -3.72 1.99
C VAL A 398 -3.01 -5.06 1.45
N LEU A 399 -3.92 -6.03 1.45
CA LEU A 399 -3.66 -7.39 1.01
C LEU A 399 -4.58 -7.75 -0.16
N PHE A 400 -3.99 -8.06 -1.30
CA PHE A 400 -4.67 -8.75 -2.40
C PHE A 400 -4.38 -10.24 -2.27
N ASP A 401 -5.44 -11.03 -2.25
CA ASP A 401 -5.40 -12.45 -1.98
C ASP A 401 -6.30 -13.22 -2.95
N GLY A 402 -6.04 -14.51 -3.10
CA GLY A 402 -6.74 -15.35 -4.07
C GLY A 402 -6.31 -15.04 -5.50
N TYR A 403 -7.18 -15.21 -6.49
CA TYR A 403 -6.83 -15.14 -7.92
C TYR A 403 -7.11 -13.76 -8.53
N ALA A 404 -6.61 -12.70 -7.87
CA ALA A 404 -6.91 -11.32 -8.27
C ALA A 404 -6.42 -11.06 -9.71
N ARG A 405 -7.34 -10.72 -10.62
CA ARG A 405 -7.01 -10.32 -11.99
C ARG A 405 -7.29 -8.83 -12.16
N ILE A 406 -6.28 -8.04 -12.47
CA ILE A 406 -6.43 -6.58 -12.62
C ILE A 406 -5.89 -6.17 -14.00
N SER A 407 -6.75 -5.50 -14.77
CA SER A 407 -6.41 -4.95 -16.07
C SER A 407 -6.71 -3.46 -16.16
N ASN A 408 -5.97 -2.75 -17.02
CA ASN A 408 -6.28 -1.37 -17.38
C ASN A 408 -6.07 -1.18 -18.89
N VAL A 409 -7.16 -1.32 -19.63
CA VAL A 409 -7.17 -1.44 -21.09
C VAL A 409 -7.11 -0.08 -21.81
N ASN A 410 -6.97 1.01 -21.06
CA ASN A 410 -7.00 2.38 -21.59
C ASN A 410 -6.06 2.59 -22.77
N ALA A 411 -6.64 2.88 -23.94
CA ALA A 411 -5.89 3.01 -25.18
C ALA A 411 -4.92 4.21 -25.22
N GLY A 412 -5.03 5.15 -24.28
CA GLY A 412 -4.22 6.37 -24.20
C GLY A 412 -2.77 6.17 -23.73
N GLY A 413 -2.38 4.95 -23.36
CA GLY A 413 -0.99 4.60 -23.04
C GLY A 413 -0.48 5.00 -21.65
N GLY A 414 -1.30 5.68 -20.84
CA GLY A 414 -0.98 6.04 -19.44
C GLY A 414 -1.54 5.08 -18.38
N GLY A 415 -2.38 4.14 -18.78
CA GLY A 415 -3.14 3.28 -17.86
C GLY A 415 -2.29 2.25 -17.12
N GLY A 416 -2.04 2.46 -15.82
CA GLY A 416 -1.41 1.52 -14.89
C GLY A 416 -2.41 0.62 -14.15
N GLY A 417 -1.94 -0.46 -13.54
CA GLY A 417 -2.79 -1.37 -12.76
C GLY A 417 -2.93 -0.90 -11.30
N LEU A 418 -1.84 -0.98 -10.55
CA LEU A 418 -1.79 -0.63 -9.12
C LEU A 418 -0.75 0.47 -8.84
N ARG A 419 -1.06 1.41 -7.95
CA ARG A 419 -0.05 2.32 -7.38
C ARG A 419 -0.15 2.39 -5.88
N PHE A 420 0.98 2.30 -5.19
CA PHE A 420 1.06 2.58 -3.76
C PHE A 420 2.13 3.64 -3.52
N ASN A 421 1.75 4.75 -2.91
CA ASN A 421 2.64 5.85 -2.58
C ASN A 421 2.47 6.22 -1.11
N LEU A 422 3.58 6.42 -0.39
CA LEU A 422 3.59 6.67 1.06
C LEU A 422 2.82 5.58 1.82
N ALA A 423 3.13 4.33 1.47
CA ALA A 423 2.43 3.15 1.95
C ALA A 423 3.33 2.27 2.83
N ARG A 424 2.72 1.31 3.54
CA ARG A 424 3.47 0.28 4.28
C ARG A 424 2.80 -1.07 4.31
N ASN A 425 3.59 -2.14 4.39
CA ASN A 425 3.10 -3.52 4.53
C ASN A 425 2.09 -3.94 3.45
N ILE A 426 2.40 -3.64 2.19
CA ILE A 426 1.56 -4.01 1.04
C ILE A 426 1.87 -5.44 0.63
N ARG A 427 0.83 -6.23 0.35
CA ARG A 427 0.99 -7.63 -0.05
C ARG A 427 0.09 -8.00 -1.23
N LEU A 428 0.71 -8.53 -2.29
CA LEU A 428 0.02 -9.05 -3.48
C LEU A 428 0.26 -10.56 -3.56
N ARG A 429 -0.72 -11.38 -3.19
CA ARG A 429 -0.62 -12.83 -3.25
C ARG A 429 -1.46 -13.37 -4.40
N LYS A 430 -0.91 -14.26 -5.23
CA LYS A 430 -1.63 -14.93 -6.33
C LYS A 430 -2.32 -13.95 -7.30
N THR A 431 -1.71 -12.78 -7.46
CA THR A 431 -2.25 -11.66 -8.25
C THR A 431 -1.75 -11.74 -9.69
N ILE A 432 -2.62 -11.41 -10.65
CA ILE A 432 -2.34 -11.32 -12.07
C ILE A 432 -2.60 -9.87 -12.50
N LEU A 433 -1.57 -9.21 -13.01
CA LEU A 433 -1.66 -7.90 -13.64
C LEU A 433 -1.55 -8.12 -15.16
N GLU A 434 -2.62 -7.92 -15.90
CA GLU A 434 -2.64 -8.19 -17.34
C GLU A 434 -3.27 -7.07 -18.15
N ASP A 435 -2.85 -6.96 -19.42
CA ASP A 435 -3.36 -5.96 -20.37
C ASP A 435 -3.25 -4.51 -19.84
N VAL A 436 -2.15 -4.22 -19.14
CA VAL A 436 -1.90 -2.88 -18.56
C VAL A 436 -1.05 -2.05 -19.53
N ARG A 437 -1.56 -0.89 -19.92
CA ARG A 437 -0.99 -0.08 -21.00
C ARG A 437 0.20 0.79 -20.59
N TYR A 438 0.49 0.91 -19.30
CA TYR A 438 1.66 1.61 -18.79
C TYR A 438 2.43 0.72 -17.81
N ILE A 439 2.28 0.93 -16.50
CA ILE A 439 2.98 0.18 -15.46
C ILE A 439 2.01 -0.78 -14.77
N GLY A 440 2.35 -2.07 -14.72
CA GLY A 440 1.53 -3.09 -14.04
C GLY A 440 1.26 -2.71 -12.58
N ALA A 441 2.33 -2.52 -11.80
CA ALA A 441 2.25 -1.96 -10.45
C ALA A 441 3.44 -1.03 -10.13
N SER A 442 3.16 0.10 -9.48
CA SER A 442 4.18 1.07 -9.02
C SER A 442 4.17 1.19 -7.49
N ILE A 443 5.32 0.96 -6.87
CA ILE A 443 5.52 0.98 -5.40
C ILE A 443 6.51 2.11 -5.06
N GLU A 444 5.99 3.22 -4.57
CA GLU A 444 6.70 4.48 -4.40
C GLU A 444 6.72 4.90 -2.92
N ASN A 445 7.86 5.40 -2.42
CA ASN A 445 7.98 5.91 -1.05
C ASN A 445 7.38 4.96 0.00
N THR A 446 7.56 3.66 -0.20
CA THR A 446 6.83 2.61 0.50
C THR A 446 7.78 1.75 1.32
N ILE A 447 7.34 1.36 2.52
CA ILE A 447 8.13 0.51 3.41
C ILE A 447 7.41 -0.82 3.67
N GLY A 448 7.99 -1.92 3.20
CA GLY A 448 7.40 -3.24 3.33
C GLY A 448 6.48 -3.54 2.15
N PHE A 449 7.00 -4.28 1.18
CA PHE A 449 6.23 -4.83 0.08
C PHE A 449 6.53 -6.33 -0.06
N SER A 450 5.50 -7.14 -0.25
CA SER A 450 5.66 -8.56 -0.53
C SER A 450 4.76 -9.04 -1.66
N SER A 451 5.30 -9.86 -2.56
CA SER A 451 4.54 -10.43 -3.68
C SER A 451 4.82 -11.92 -3.88
N PRO A 452 4.21 -12.81 -3.07
CA PRO A 452 4.26 -14.24 -3.34
C PRO A 452 3.29 -14.62 -4.47
N ASP A 453 3.80 -15.23 -5.54
CA ASP A 453 3.00 -15.70 -6.68
C ASP A 453 2.34 -14.53 -7.43
N LEU A 454 3.15 -13.61 -7.97
CA LEU A 454 2.69 -12.49 -8.79
C LEU A 454 2.97 -12.77 -10.26
N THR A 455 1.95 -12.66 -11.10
CA THR A 455 2.07 -12.81 -12.55
C THR A 455 1.82 -11.48 -13.26
N ILE A 456 2.64 -11.13 -14.24
CA ILE A 456 2.47 -9.94 -15.08
C ILE A 456 2.44 -10.32 -16.56
N ARG A 457 1.46 -9.82 -17.33
CA ARG A 457 1.30 -10.13 -18.76
C ARG A 457 0.90 -8.91 -19.59
N ASN A 458 1.36 -8.86 -20.84
CA ASN A 458 0.96 -7.83 -21.82
C ASN A 458 1.02 -6.39 -21.27
N VAL A 459 2.12 -6.07 -20.57
CA VAL A 459 2.38 -4.73 -20.07
C VAL A 459 3.33 -3.99 -21.01
N VAL A 460 3.04 -2.71 -21.25
CA VAL A 460 3.69 -1.92 -22.31
C VAL A 460 4.91 -1.13 -21.85
N ALA A 461 4.98 -0.66 -20.59
CA ALA A 461 6.11 0.17 -20.14
C ALA A 461 6.99 -0.52 -19.08
N THR A 462 6.43 -0.90 -17.93
CA THR A 462 7.16 -1.64 -16.88
C THR A 462 6.21 -2.61 -16.18
N GLY A 463 6.65 -3.85 -15.91
CA GLY A 463 5.83 -4.80 -15.16
C GLY A 463 5.58 -4.35 -13.73
N LEU A 464 6.61 -4.45 -12.87
CA LEU A 464 6.58 -4.02 -11.47
C LEU A 464 7.73 -3.04 -11.20
N GLY A 465 7.37 -1.81 -10.85
CA GLY A 465 8.30 -0.72 -10.57
C GLY A 465 8.36 -0.38 -9.09
N PHE A 466 9.56 -0.07 -8.60
CA PHE A 466 9.82 0.42 -7.25
C PHE A 466 10.56 1.76 -7.32
N ARG A 467 10.16 2.71 -6.47
CA ARG A 467 10.88 3.97 -6.29
C ARG A 467 10.97 4.37 -4.85
N SER A 468 12.18 4.70 -4.39
CA SER A 468 12.41 5.15 -3.01
C SER A 468 11.74 4.21 -1.99
N ALA A 469 11.96 2.90 -2.12
CA ALA A 469 11.21 1.88 -1.39
C ALA A 469 12.14 0.97 -0.56
N LYS A 470 11.61 0.36 0.51
CA LYS A 470 12.40 -0.46 1.44
C LYS A 470 11.71 -1.76 1.82
N ARG A 471 12.52 -2.77 2.20
CA ARG A 471 12.06 -4.07 2.72
C ARG A 471 11.14 -4.77 1.72
N ILE A 472 11.71 -5.08 0.56
CA ILE A 472 10.99 -5.66 -0.58
C ILE A 472 11.24 -7.16 -0.64
N ASN A 473 10.17 -7.93 -0.80
CA ASN A 473 10.24 -9.39 -0.98
C ASN A 473 9.39 -9.83 -2.18
N ILE A 474 10.04 -10.34 -3.22
CA ILE A 474 9.40 -10.86 -4.43
C ILE A 474 9.67 -12.35 -4.50
N GLN A 475 8.62 -13.16 -4.60
CA GLN A 475 8.76 -14.62 -4.61
C GLN A 475 7.80 -15.24 -5.61
N ASP A 476 8.27 -16.22 -6.38
CA ASP A 476 7.45 -16.95 -7.36
C ASP A 476 6.84 -15.99 -8.41
N PHE A 477 7.65 -15.03 -8.87
CA PHE A 477 7.22 -14.01 -9.82
C PHE A 477 7.34 -14.50 -11.26
N THR A 478 6.27 -14.37 -12.03
CA THR A 478 6.26 -14.72 -13.45
C THR A 478 5.93 -13.50 -14.29
N ALA A 479 6.68 -13.28 -15.37
CA ALA A 479 6.30 -12.30 -16.38
C ALA A 479 6.39 -12.89 -17.78
N SER A 480 5.37 -12.68 -18.60
CA SER A 480 5.34 -13.14 -19.99
C SER A 480 4.68 -12.11 -20.91
N ASP A 481 4.92 -12.24 -22.21
CA ASP A 481 4.26 -11.42 -23.25
C ASP A 481 4.42 -9.91 -23.02
N LEU A 482 5.51 -9.54 -22.34
CA LEU A 482 5.83 -8.16 -22.02
C LEU A 482 6.31 -7.44 -23.27
N LYS A 483 5.73 -6.28 -23.53
CA LYS A 483 6.22 -5.29 -24.49
C LYS A 483 6.97 -4.15 -23.79
N SER A 484 7.15 -4.29 -22.49
CA SER A 484 7.75 -3.32 -21.58
C SER A 484 9.25 -3.17 -21.77
N ASP A 485 9.79 -2.03 -21.34
CA ASP A 485 11.22 -1.81 -21.20
C ASP A 485 11.74 -2.86 -20.19
N GLU A 486 11.16 -2.92 -18.99
CA GLU A 486 11.51 -3.95 -18.00
C GLU A 486 10.34 -4.71 -17.38
N ALA A 487 10.62 -5.93 -16.90
CA ALA A 487 9.69 -6.69 -16.08
C ALA A 487 9.74 -6.25 -14.62
N LEU A 488 10.96 -6.05 -14.09
CA LEU A 488 11.22 -5.56 -12.73
C LEU A 488 12.15 -4.35 -12.79
N THR A 489 11.72 -3.21 -12.25
CA THR A 489 12.53 -1.99 -12.20
C THR A 489 12.62 -1.46 -10.78
N PHE A 490 13.84 -1.22 -10.33
CA PHE A 490 14.15 -0.59 -9.04
C PHE A 490 14.83 0.75 -9.31
N PHE A 491 14.07 1.82 -9.17
CA PHE A 491 14.48 3.16 -9.55
C PHE A 491 14.74 3.99 -8.31
N ASP A 492 15.92 4.58 -8.21
CA ASP A 492 16.24 5.62 -7.22
C ASP A 492 15.94 5.29 -5.75
N ASN A 493 17.00 4.89 -5.03
CA ASN A 493 16.98 4.71 -3.58
C ASN A 493 16.11 3.53 -3.10
N VAL A 494 16.41 2.33 -3.58
CA VAL A 494 15.70 1.11 -3.15
C VAL A 494 16.60 0.23 -2.29
N LEU A 495 16.12 -0.20 -1.11
CA LEU A 495 16.94 -0.91 -0.11
C LEU A 495 16.27 -2.19 0.41
N GLY A 496 17.08 -3.23 0.64
CA GLY A 496 16.66 -4.45 1.33
C GLY A 496 15.73 -5.27 0.45
N ILE A 497 16.27 -5.73 -0.68
CA ILE A 497 15.52 -6.36 -1.77
C ILE A 497 15.84 -7.86 -1.76
N ASN A 498 14.79 -8.69 -1.61
CA ASN A 498 14.90 -10.14 -1.74
C ASN A 498 14.03 -10.59 -2.91
N ILE A 499 14.64 -11.34 -3.84
CA ILE A 499 13.98 -11.84 -5.04
C ILE A 499 14.28 -13.34 -5.16
N ALA A 500 13.24 -14.16 -5.26
CA ALA A 500 13.38 -15.60 -5.35
C ALA A 500 12.40 -16.21 -6.37
N ASN A 501 12.84 -17.26 -7.07
CA ASN A 501 12.01 -18.03 -8.00
C ASN A 501 11.34 -17.15 -9.06
N VAL A 502 12.14 -16.41 -9.81
CA VAL A 502 11.66 -15.53 -10.88
C VAL A 502 11.69 -16.26 -12.20
N ASN A 503 10.63 -16.13 -12.99
CA ASN A 503 10.60 -16.59 -14.38
C ASN A 503 10.08 -15.49 -15.32
N ILE A 504 10.98 -14.83 -16.04
CA ILE A 504 10.67 -13.75 -16.98
C ILE A 504 10.90 -14.23 -18.40
N HIS A 505 9.88 -14.08 -19.24
CA HIS A 505 9.92 -14.30 -20.68
C HIS A 505 9.56 -12.99 -21.39
N GLN A 506 10.54 -12.34 -22.00
CA GLN A 506 10.38 -11.02 -22.61
C GLN A 506 11.05 -11.02 -24.00
N TYR A 507 10.39 -10.44 -25.00
CA TYR A 507 10.89 -10.36 -26.38
C TYR A 507 11.15 -11.70 -27.11
N LEU A 508 11.08 -11.65 -28.44
CA LEU A 508 11.55 -12.72 -29.30
C LEU A 508 13.01 -12.46 -29.67
N PHE A 509 13.88 -13.43 -29.39
CA PHE A 509 15.31 -13.40 -29.71
C PHE A 509 15.57 -12.98 -31.17
N GLY A 510 16.38 -11.94 -31.36
CA GLY A 510 16.71 -11.42 -32.68
C GLY A 510 15.59 -10.65 -33.39
N GLN A 511 14.50 -10.35 -32.70
CA GLN A 511 13.51 -9.37 -33.15
C GLN A 511 13.74 -8.05 -32.41
N ASP A 512 13.62 -6.95 -33.16
CA ASP A 512 13.53 -5.64 -32.55
C ASP A 512 12.22 -5.54 -31.76
N PRO A 513 12.21 -4.82 -30.62
CA PRO A 513 10.94 -4.46 -30.00
C PRO A 513 10.15 -3.58 -30.97
N ASP A 514 8.92 -3.99 -31.28
CA ASP A 514 7.95 -3.17 -32.01
C ASP A 514 7.60 -1.91 -31.18
N GLY A 515 8.43 -0.86 -31.20
CA GLY A 515 8.09 0.42 -30.55
C GLY A 515 9.22 1.24 -29.92
N GLY A 516 10.46 0.74 -29.85
CA GLY A 516 11.60 1.51 -29.32
C GLY A 516 11.84 1.32 -27.81
N THR A 517 13.14 1.32 -27.48
CA THR A 517 13.79 0.96 -26.19
C THR A 517 13.54 -0.48 -25.74
N ALA A 518 14.43 -1.37 -26.20
CA ALA A 518 14.48 -2.76 -25.80
C ALA A 518 15.14 -2.86 -24.41
N GLY A 519 14.36 -2.96 -23.34
CA GLY A 519 14.93 -2.89 -21.99
C GLY A 519 15.39 -4.21 -21.40
N ASN A 520 15.77 -4.11 -20.13
CA ASN A 520 16.34 -5.20 -19.34
C ASN A 520 15.23 -6.09 -18.77
N ASN A 521 15.48 -7.36 -18.44
CA ASN A 521 14.47 -8.10 -17.68
C ASN A 521 14.34 -7.53 -16.25
N ILE A 522 15.48 -7.29 -15.62
CA ILE A 522 15.59 -6.74 -14.27
C ILE A 522 16.59 -5.57 -14.28
N LEU A 523 16.14 -4.38 -13.89
CA LEU A 523 16.96 -3.17 -13.78
C LEU A 523 17.04 -2.68 -12.33
N PHE A 524 18.25 -2.52 -11.82
CA PHE A 524 18.56 -1.76 -10.61
C PHE A 524 19.24 -0.47 -11.02
N ASP A 525 18.48 0.62 -11.08
CA ASP A 525 18.94 1.82 -11.76
C ASP A 525 19.87 2.68 -10.90
N ARG A 526 19.32 3.35 -9.89
CA ARG A 526 20.06 4.34 -9.09
C ARG A 526 20.00 4.05 -7.61
N LEU A 527 21.16 4.05 -6.96
CA LEU A 527 21.31 3.98 -5.50
C LEU A 527 20.58 2.77 -4.89
N CYS A 528 20.54 1.62 -5.56
CA CYS A 528 19.95 0.41 -4.97
C CYS A 528 20.93 -0.26 -4.00
N ALA A 529 20.45 -0.95 -2.97
CA ALA A 529 21.33 -1.58 -1.98
C ALA A 529 20.74 -2.81 -1.28
N ALA A 530 21.63 -3.68 -0.79
CA ALA A 530 21.29 -4.88 -0.02
C ALA A 530 20.31 -5.77 -0.80
N ILE A 531 20.78 -6.25 -1.95
CA ILE A 531 19.99 -7.02 -2.92
C ILE A 531 20.41 -8.49 -2.84
N ASN A 532 19.44 -9.38 -2.72
CA ASN A 532 19.66 -10.82 -2.77
C ASN A 532 18.71 -11.45 -3.79
N MET A 533 19.27 -12.14 -4.78
CA MET A 533 18.52 -12.82 -5.84
C MET A 533 18.90 -14.30 -5.90
N VAL A 534 17.91 -15.18 -5.96
CA VAL A 534 18.12 -16.63 -6.06
C VAL A 534 17.11 -17.28 -7.00
N ASN A 535 17.53 -18.28 -7.78
CA ASN A 535 16.66 -19.02 -8.70
C ASN A 535 16.00 -18.09 -9.73
N ILE A 536 16.83 -17.40 -10.53
CA ILE A 536 16.39 -16.39 -11.50
C ILE A 536 16.45 -16.97 -12.91
N GLN A 537 15.29 -17.09 -13.55
CA GLN A 537 15.16 -17.49 -14.94
C GLN A 537 14.70 -16.30 -15.78
N CYS A 538 15.51 -15.96 -16.79
CA CYS A 538 15.16 -14.94 -17.77
C CYS A 538 15.38 -15.48 -19.19
N VAL A 539 14.39 -15.30 -20.04
CA VAL A 539 14.42 -15.70 -21.45
C VAL A 539 14.05 -14.51 -22.31
N GLY A 540 15.01 -14.06 -23.12
CA GLY A 540 14.85 -12.93 -24.02
C GLY A 540 15.03 -11.59 -23.32
N SER A 541 15.93 -10.75 -23.83
CA SER A 541 16.11 -9.38 -23.38
C SER A 541 16.57 -8.50 -24.53
N GLY A 542 16.01 -7.30 -24.59
CA GLY A 542 16.37 -6.28 -25.57
C GLY A 542 17.79 -5.75 -25.39
N THR A 543 18.30 -5.79 -24.16
CA THR A 543 19.64 -5.37 -23.77
C THR A 543 20.26 -6.42 -22.84
N TYR A 544 20.21 -6.22 -21.52
CA TYR A 544 20.76 -7.13 -20.53
C TYR A 544 19.66 -7.91 -19.81
N SER A 545 19.90 -9.14 -19.40
CA SER A 545 18.91 -9.82 -18.54
C SER A 545 18.86 -9.20 -17.15
N VAL A 546 20.02 -8.91 -16.55
CA VAL A 546 20.11 -8.21 -15.27
C VAL A 546 21.09 -7.07 -15.38
N PHE A 547 20.65 -5.86 -15.04
CA PHE A 547 21.50 -4.67 -15.07
C PHE A 547 21.54 -3.97 -13.71
N PHE A 548 22.73 -3.89 -13.13
CA PHE A 548 23.04 -3.05 -11.98
C PHE A 548 23.68 -1.75 -12.45
N ASN A 549 23.08 -0.62 -12.09
CA ASN A 549 23.48 0.70 -12.57
C ASN A 549 23.70 1.67 -11.38
N ASP A 550 24.17 2.88 -11.70
CA ASP A 550 24.42 4.06 -10.86
C ASP A 550 24.45 3.81 -9.35
N ARG A 551 25.63 3.44 -8.84
CA ARG A 551 25.91 3.29 -7.39
C ARG A 551 25.03 2.27 -6.68
N THR A 552 24.62 1.21 -7.38
CA THR A 552 24.05 0.01 -6.76
C THR A 552 25.11 -0.75 -5.97
N ILE A 553 24.83 -1.12 -4.72
CA ILE A 553 25.83 -1.74 -3.82
C ILE A 553 25.34 -3.00 -3.09
N ASN A 554 26.26 -3.87 -2.72
CA ASN A 554 25.99 -5.08 -1.92
C ASN A 554 24.83 -5.91 -2.50
N ALA A 555 25.04 -6.39 -3.72
CA ALA A 555 24.08 -7.24 -4.41
C ALA A 555 24.64 -8.65 -4.60
N ALA A 556 23.76 -9.64 -4.60
CA ALA A 556 24.09 -11.02 -4.95
C ALA A 556 23.04 -11.60 -5.89
N ILE A 557 23.50 -12.39 -6.87
CA ILE A 557 22.65 -13.23 -7.72
C ILE A 557 23.21 -14.65 -7.74
N ASP A 558 22.39 -15.65 -7.42
CA ASP A 558 22.79 -17.05 -7.42
C ASP A 558 21.70 -17.94 -8.05
N LEU A 559 22.10 -19.14 -8.48
CA LEU A 559 21.26 -20.13 -9.16
C LEU A 559 20.45 -19.54 -10.34
N PHE A 560 21.12 -18.89 -11.30
CA PHE A 560 20.44 -18.23 -12.41
C PHE A 560 20.49 -19.02 -13.74
N ASN A 561 19.51 -18.80 -14.60
CA ASN A 561 19.46 -19.24 -15.99
C ASN A 561 19.02 -18.08 -16.87
N LEU A 562 20.00 -17.43 -17.51
CA LEU A 562 19.78 -16.29 -18.38
C LEU A 562 20.01 -16.72 -19.82
N SER A 563 19.03 -16.48 -20.68
CA SER A 563 19.14 -16.90 -22.08
C SER A 563 18.60 -15.84 -23.04
N ARG A 564 19.17 -15.82 -24.25
CA ARG A 564 18.64 -15.06 -25.40
C ARG A 564 18.68 -13.53 -25.22
N SER A 565 19.75 -13.00 -24.64
CA SER A 565 19.91 -11.55 -24.41
C SER A 565 20.73 -10.88 -25.54
N ASN A 566 20.36 -9.68 -25.95
CA ASN A 566 21.01 -8.99 -27.08
C ASN A 566 22.34 -8.25 -26.73
N LEU A 567 22.60 -7.93 -25.47
CA LEU A 567 23.88 -7.30 -25.06
C LEU A 567 24.64 -8.11 -24.02
N GLY A 568 23.91 -8.75 -23.11
CA GLY A 568 24.54 -9.61 -22.12
C GLY A 568 23.60 -10.25 -21.13
N GLY A 569 24.13 -11.19 -20.35
CA GLY A 569 23.40 -11.76 -19.23
C GLY A 569 23.34 -10.76 -18.07
N ILE A 570 24.51 -10.40 -17.52
CA ILE A 570 24.62 -9.53 -16.34
C ILE A 570 25.57 -8.37 -16.63
N ARG A 571 25.19 -7.14 -16.25
CA ARG A 571 26.08 -5.97 -16.29
C ARG A 571 26.10 -5.19 -14.99
N THR A 572 27.25 -4.65 -14.62
CA THR A 572 27.37 -3.58 -13.60
C THR A 572 27.95 -2.32 -14.23
N ALA A 573 27.37 -1.16 -13.93
CA ALA A 573 27.81 0.13 -14.47
C ALA A 573 27.85 1.25 -13.42
N ASN A 574 28.48 2.36 -13.78
CA ASN A 574 28.34 3.65 -13.09
C ASN A 574 28.57 3.59 -11.57
N ASN A 575 29.75 3.11 -11.16
CA ASN A 575 30.17 3.06 -9.75
C ASN A 575 29.40 2.06 -8.87
N CYS A 576 28.92 0.95 -9.42
CA CYS A 576 28.43 -0.17 -8.61
C CYS A 576 29.52 -0.72 -7.68
N ARG A 577 29.13 -1.27 -6.52
CA ARG A 577 30.08 -1.87 -5.57
C ARG A 577 29.61 -3.19 -4.99
N ASP A 578 30.56 -4.10 -4.74
CA ASP A 578 30.31 -5.34 -4.00
C ASP A 578 29.19 -6.21 -4.63
N ILE A 579 29.17 -6.29 -5.96
CA ILE A 579 28.22 -7.12 -6.71
C ILE A 579 28.79 -8.52 -6.88
N ARG A 580 28.10 -9.52 -6.33
CA ARG A 580 28.55 -10.92 -6.30
C ARG A 580 27.69 -11.77 -7.24
N VAL A 581 28.33 -12.35 -8.24
CA VAL A 581 27.68 -13.29 -9.17
C VAL A 581 28.03 -14.72 -8.76
N GLY A 582 27.03 -15.48 -8.32
CA GLY A 582 27.12 -16.87 -7.89
C GLY A 582 27.12 -17.86 -9.05
N THR A 583 26.46 -19.00 -8.84
CA THR A 583 26.38 -20.10 -9.80
C THR A 583 25.23 -19.89 -10.78
N GLY A 584 25.43 -20.22 -12.05
CA GLY A 584 24.35 -20.14 -13.03
C GLY A 584 24.75 -20.51 -14.44
N THR A 585 23.82 -20.27 -15.36
CA THR A 585 23.95 -20.54 -16.79
C THR A 585 23.63 -19.27 -17.58
N ILE A 586 24.45 -18.98 -18.60
CA ILE A 586 24.22 -17.90 -19.57
C ILE A 586 24.29 -18.50 -20.96
N THR A 587 23.22 -18.40 -21.73
CA THR A 587 23.14 -19.01 -23.06
C THR A 587 22.63 -18.04 -24.11
N ASP A 588 23.10 -18.19 -25.35
CA ASP A 588 22.58 -17.43 -26.49
C ASP A 588 22.61 -15.91 -26.28
N VAL A 589 23.75 -15.36 -25.86
CA VAL A 589 23.95 -13.91 -25.85
C VAL A 589 24.43 -13.50 -27.23
N VAL A 590 23.70 -12.64 -27.95
CA VAL A 590 24.02 -12.29 -29.33
C VAL A 590 24.11 -10.80 -29.51
N ASN A 591 25.11 -10.31 -30.25
CA ASN A 591 25.20 -8.88 -30.58
C ASN A 591 24.25 -8.55 -31.75
N THR A 592 22.95 -8.48 -31.48
CA THR A 592 21.92 -8.17 -32.49
C THR A 592 21.25 -6.82 -32.27
N VAL A 593 21.87 -5.94 -31.47
CA VAL A 593 21.25 -4.65 -31.21
C VAL A 593 21.18 -3.83 -32.50
N HIS A 594 19.97 -3.39 -32.82
CA HIS A 594 19.72 -2.60 -34.01
C HIS A 594 20.51 -1.29 -33.96
N PRO A 595 21.20 -0.90 -35.05
CA PRO A 595 22.08 0.28 -35.09
C PRO A 595 21.39 1.59 -34.67
N SER A 596 20.07 1.69 -34.83
CA SER A 596 19.30 2.89 -34.46
C SER A 596 18.96 3.00 -32.98
N SER A 597 19.12 1.94 -32.19
CA SER A 597 18.74 1.95 -30.77
C SER A 597 19.69 2.77 -29.89
N GLY A 598 20.86 3.17 -30.41
CA GLY A 598 21.87 3.83 -29.59
C GLY A 598 22.55 2.88 -28.58
N PHE A 599 22.31 1.57 -28.67
CA PHE A 599 22.98 0.54 -27.89
C PHE A 599 23.71 -0.44 -28.83
N GLY A 600 24.75 -1.14 -28.35
CA GLY A 600 25.52 -2.11 -29.15
C GLY A 600 27.00 -1.77 -29.35
N GLU A 601 27.74 -2.69 -29.99
CA GLU A 601 29.18 -2.54 -30.24
C GLU A 601 29.52 -1.31 -31.09
N ALA A 602 28.58 -0.85 -31.93
CA ALA A 602 28.71 0.42 -32.68
C ALA A 602 28.91 1.63 -31.74
N ASN A 603 28.42 1.56 -30.51
CA ASN A 603 28.61 2.57 -29.46
C ASN A 603 29.64 2.14 -28.40
N GLY A 604 30.51 1.17 -28.73
CA GLY A 604 31.65 0.75 -27.90
C GLY A 604 31.29 -0.14 -26.69
N GLN A 605 30.01 -0.49 -26.54
CA GLN A 605 29.51 -1.41 -25.52
C GLN A 605 29.79 -2.86 -25.97
N PRO A 606 30.68 -3.62 -25.31
CA PRO A 606 31.00 -4.97 -25.74
C PRO A 606 29.85 -5.94 -25.43
N CYS A 607 29.59 -6.91 -26.29
CA CYS A 607 28.69 -8.00 -25.97
C CYS A 607 29.40 -9.02 -25.05
N ALA A 608 28.78 -9.41 -23.94
CA ALA A 608 29.40 -10.30 -22.95
C ALA A 608 28.36 -11.08 -22.13
N GLY A 609 28.72 -12.27 -21.65
CA GLY A 609 27.88 -12.98 -20.69
C GLY A 609 27.73 -12.17 -19.39
N ILE A 610 28.85 -11.78 -18.80
CA ILE A 610 28.96 -10.93 -17.61
C ILE A 610 29.90 -9.77 -17.91
N MET A 611 29.50 -8.54 -17.57
CA MET A 611 30.31 -7.34 -17.70
C MET A 611 30.39 -6.55 -16.40
N PHE A 612 31.61 -6.25 -15.97
CA PHE A 612 31.86 -5.27 -14.91
C PHE A 612 32.51 -4.03 -15.51
N ASP A 613 31.81 -2.89 -15.48
CA ASP A 613 32.36 -1.63 -15.98
C ASP A 613 33.51 -1.13 -15.09
N PRO A 614 34.52 -0.41 -15.63
CA PRO A 614 35.72 0.01 -14.90
C PRO A 614 35.48 0.90 -13.67
N SER A 615 34.34 1.58 -13.63
CA SER A 615 33.96 2.43 -12.49
C SER A 615 33.45 1.61 -11.31
N SER A 616 33.08 0.34 -11.53
CA SER A 616 32.58 -0.55 -10.49
C SER A 616 33.74 -1.16 -9.69
N SER A 617 33.57 -1.35 -8.38
CA SER A 617 34.61 -1.92 -7.50
C SER A 617 34.07 -3.06 -6.64
N GLY A 618 34.92 -3.99 -6.21
CA GLY A 618 34.49 -5.13 -5.38
C GLY A 618 33.50 -6.09 -6.05
N CYS A 619 33.28 -5.95 -7.37
CA CYS A 619 32.38 -6.79 -8.14
C CYS A 619 33.13 -8.04 -8.63
N GLY A 620 32.47 -9.20 -8.66
CA GLY A 620 33.13 -10.42 -9.10
C GLY A 620 32.22 -11.64 -9.24
N VAL A 621 32.73 -12.64 -9.95
CA VAL A 621 32.11 -13.96 -10.08
C VAL A 621 32.69 -14.88 -9.02
N LEU A 622 31.84 -15.35 -8.11
CA LEU A 622 32.21 -16.20 -6.97
C LEU A 622 31.77 -17.66 -7.15
N GLY A 623 30.83 -17.93 -8.07
CA GLY A 623 30.33 -19.28 -8.36
C GLY A 623 30.69 -19.79 -9.76
N ALA A 624 30.26 -21.01 -10.08
CA ALA A 624 30.48 -21.59 -11.40
C ALA A 624 29.45 -21.03 -12.40
N VAL A 625 29.91 -20.34 -13.45
CA VAL A 625 29.05 -19.82 -14.52
C VAL A 625 29.30 -20.59 -15.80
N ASN A 626 28.28 -21.29 -16.28
CA ASN A 626 28.34 -22.03 -17.53
C ASN A 626 27.84 -21.17 -18.68
N GLY A 627 28.73 -20.84 -19.62
CA GLY A 627 28.41 -20.07 -20.82
C GLY A 627 28.27 -20.96 -22.05
N SER A 628 27.26 -20.71 -22.90
CA SER A 628 27.25 -21.24 -24.27
C SER A 628 26.73 -20.21 -25.27
N ARG A 629 27.31 -20.17 -26.47
CA ARG A 629 26.90 -19.25 -27.57
C ARG A 629 26.84 -17.77 -27.13
N VAL A 630 27.88 -17.30 -26.43
CA VAL A 630 28.04 -15.88 -26.10
C VAL A 630 28.81 -15.21 -27.24
N ALA A 631 28.17 -14.25 -27.91
CA ALA A 631 28.75 -13.46 -28.99
C ALA A 631 30.05 -12.79 -28.51
N SER A 632 31.00 -12.68 -29.42
CA SER A 632 32.38 -12.26 -29.14
C SER A 632 33.22 -13.27 -28.34
N GLY A 633 32.66 -14.44 -27.99
CA GLY A 633 33.36 -15.53 -27.29
C GLY A 633 33.76 -15.20 -25.84
N ARG A 634 33.26 -14.07 -25.31
CA ARG A 634 33.66 -13.52 -24.01
C ARG A 634 32.56 -13.81 -22.98
N LEU A 635 32.76 -14.85 -22.19
CA LEU A 635 31.86 -15.18 -21.08
C LEU A 635 31.90 -14.09 -20.00
N VAL A 636 33.09 -13.61 -19.65
CA VAL A 636 33.29 -12.55 -18.67
C VAL A 636 34.19 -11.47 -19.28
N ILE A 637 33.77 -10.23 -19.15
CA ILE A 637 34.60 -9.05 -19.41
C ILE A 637 34.72 -8.29 -18.09
N ASP A 638 35.89 -8.40 -17.48
CA ASP A 638 36.28 -7.51 -16.40
C ASP A 638 37.15 -6.39 -17.00
N ARG A 639 36.58 -5.19 -17.16
CA ARG A 639 37.36 -4.02 -17.61
C ARG A 639 37.87 -3.26 -16.39
N GLN A 640 38.68 -3.87 -15.52
CA GLN A 640 39.35 -3.06 -14.49
C GLN A 640 40.28 -2.03 -15.14
N ALA A 641 40.34 -0.83 -14.55
CA ALA A 641 41.23 0.24 -15.00
C ALA A 641 42.67 -0.29 -15.15
N ALA A 642 43.23 -0.11 -16.35
CA ALA A 642 44.61 -0.41 -16.78
C ALA A 642 45.53 -1.07 -15.72
N GLY A 643 45.45 -2.39 -15.55
CA GLY A 643 46.33 -3.10 -14.62
C GLY A 643 46.11 -4.61 -14.52
N ASP A 644 44.86 -5.08 -14.57
CA ASP A 644 44.56 -6.49 -14.31
C ASP A 644 44.08 -7.29 -15.53
N ARG A 645 44.51 -8.54 -15.57
CA ARG A 645 44.38 -9.48 -16.69
C ARG A 645 42.92 -9.88 -16.86
N ALA A 646 42.40 -9.76 -18.09
CA ALA A 646 41.16 -10.43 -18.48
C ALA A 646 41.27 -11.93 -18.18
N LEU A 647 40.46 -12.45 -17.26
CA LEU A 647 40.24 -13.88 -17.11
C LEU A 647 39.39 -14.35 -18.30
N ALA A 648 40.04 -14.53 -19.45
CA ALA A 648 39.47 -15.27 -20.55
C ALA A 648 39.36 -16.73 -20.11
N TYR A 649 38.23 -17.10 -19.50
CA TYR A 649 37.85 -18.50 -19.42
C TYR A 649 37.53 -18.95 -20.83
N ALA A 650 38.55 -19.44 -21.54
CA ALA A 650 38.34 -20.08 -22.83
C ALA A 650 37.37 -21.25 -22.57
N PRO A 651 36.21 -21.31 -23.23
CA PRO A 651 35.37 -22.50 -23.14
C PRO A 651 36.25 -23.69 -23.54
N ARG A 652 36.09 -24.83 -22.83
CA ARG A 652 36.54 -26.11 -23.37
C ARG A 652 35.83 -26.28 -24.71
N LEU A 653 36.50 -25.89 -25.79
CA LEU A 653 36.06 -26.20 -27.14
C LEU A 653 35.92 -27.72 -27.18
N ALA A 654 34.68 -28.20 -27.34
CA ALA A 654 34.46 -29.57 -27.74
C ALA A 654 35.33 -29.81 -28.98
N ALA A 655 36.20 -30.81 -28.91
CA ALA A 655 37.14 -31.14 -29.99
C ALA A 655 36.37 -31.28 -31.31
N GLY A 656 36.64 -30.42 -32.30
CA GLY A 656 36.04 -30.59 -33.63
C GLY A 656 35.85 -29.38 -34.55
N VAL A 657 36.44 -28.21 -34.32
CA VAL A 657 36.35 -27.11 -35.31
C VAL A 657 37.71 -26.47 -35.58
N ASP A 658 38.36 -26.92 -36.64
CA ASP A 658 39.58 -26.33 -37.20
C ASP A 658 39.26 -25.07 -38.01
N ARG A 659 39.46 -23.87 -37.42
CA ARG A 659 39.89 -22.67 -38.17
C ARG A 659 40.77 -21.76 -37.30
N PRO A 660 41.90 -21.25 -37.81
CA PRO A 660 42.83 -20.44 -37.03
C PRO A 660 42.32 -19.00 -36.90
N VAL A 661 42.28 -18.50 -35.66
CA VAL A 661 42.19 -17.07 -35.38
C VAL A 661 43.62 -16.52 -35.40
N HIS A 662 43.95 -15.75 -36.42
CA HIS A 662 45.21 -15.02 -36.51
C HIS A 662 45.22 -13.85 -35.51
N GLY A 663 46.30 -13.75 -34.72
CA GLY A 663 46.70 -12.51 -34.05
C GLY A 663 46.52 -12.47 -32.53
N VAL A 664 47.29 -13.27 -31.79
CA VAL A 664 47.66 -12.94 -30.40
C VAL A 664 49.17 -13.21 -30.25
N THR A 665 49.94 -12.14 -30.14
CA THR A 665 51.38 -12.17 -29.83
C THR A 665 51.55 -12.60 -28.37
N ALA A 666 52.36 -13.65 -28.16
CA ALA A 666 52.64 -14.20 -26.84
C ALA A 666 53.48 -13.22 -25.99
N ALA A 667 53.03 -12.95 -24.76
CA ALA A 667 53.88 -12.40 -23.70
C ALA A 667 54.51 -13.57 -22.94
N SER A 668 55.82 -13.72 -23.11
CA SER A 668 56.70 -14.56 -22.30
C SER A 668 56.88 -13.93 -20.93
N ASP A 669 56.30 -14.54 -19.89
CA ASP A 669 56.85 -14.63 -18.53
C ASP A 669 55.83 -15.36 -17.63
N ILE A 670 56.07 -16.66 -17.42
CA ILE A 670 55.32 -17.49 -16.47
C ILE A 670 56.32 -18.07 -15.48
N GLY A 671 56.32 -17.50 -14.27
CA GLY A 671 56.86 -18.17 -13.09
C GLY A 671 55.93 -19.34 -12.73
N ALA A 672 56.50 -20.54 -12.71
CA ALA A 672 55.79 -21.76 -12.35
C ALA A 672 55.38 -21.75 -10.87
N VAL A 673 54.09 -21.94 -10.59
CA VAL A 673 53.60 -22.39 -9.28
C VAL A 673 53.15 -23.84 -9.43
N SER A 674 53.81 -24.72 -8.68
CA SER A 674 53.62 -26.17 -8.69
C SER A 674 52.27 -26.57 -8.07
N PRO A 675 51.49 -27.50 -8.66
CA PRO A 675 50.29 -28.02 -8.01
C PRO A 675 50.66 -29.20 -7.10
N SER A 676 50.53 -29.02 -5.78
CA SER A 676 50.62 -30.13 -4.83
C SER A 676 49.30 -30.88 -4.71
N PHE A 677 49.28 -32.06 -5.33
CA PHE A 677 48.68 -33.34 -4.94
C PHE A 677 47.28 -33.37 -4.31
N VAL A 678 46.36 -33.98 -5.07
CA VAL A 678 45.15 -34.66 -4.61
C VAL A 678 45.55 -35.93 -3.84
N GLY A 679 45.16 -36.01 -2.57
CA GLY A 679 45.20 -37.23 -1.74
C GLY A 679 43.79 -37.83 -1.57
N PRO A 680 43.67 -39.14 -1.28
CA PRO A 680 42.47 -39.93 -1.55
C PRO A 680 41.37 -39.77 -0.49
N SER A 681 40.15 -40.10 -0.94
CA SER A 681 38.90 -40.20 -0.19
C SER A 681 39.00 -41.01 1.12
N ASP A 682 38.54 -40.41 2.22
CA ASP A 682 38.27 -41.07 3.51
C ASP A 682 36.87 -41.75 3.48
N PRO A 683 36.76 -43.07 3.73
CA PRO A 683 35.51 -43.82 3.72
C PRO A 683 34.85 -43.94 5.11
N ALA A 684 34.90 -42.90 5.94
CA ALA A 684 34.21 -42.87 7.24
C ALA A 684 33.07 -41.84 7.25
N GLY A 685 31.87 -42.28 6.85
CA GLY A 685 30.64 -41.50 6.93
C GLY A 685 30.27 -41.08 8.36
N ARG A 686 30.71 -39.88 8.77
CA ARG A 686 30.22 -39.21 9.98
C ARG A 686 29.73 -37.81 9.61
N SER A 687 28.40 -37.69 9.56
CA SER A 687 27.68 -36.40 9.56
C SER A 687 27.92 -35.68 10.90
N PRO A 688 28.23 -34.38 10.93
CA PRO A 688 28.12 -33.60 12.16
C PRO A 688 26.64 -33.37 12.46
N ALA A 689 26.14 -33.99 13.52
CA ALA A 689 24.81 -33.72 14.07
C ALA A 689 24.80 -32.30 14.67
N GLY A 690 24.38 -31.32 13.88
CA GLY A 690 23.95 -30.01 14.37
C GLY A 690 22.44 -30.06 14.58
N ASN A 691 21.97 -29.80 15.80
CA ASN A 691 20.54 -29.62 16.06
C ASN A 691 20.10 -28.30 15.42
N VAL A 692 19.31 -28.38 14.34
CA VAL A 692 18.62 -27.24 13.74
C VAL A 692 17.25 -27.14 14.39
N VAL A 693 16.99 -26.03 15.08
CA VAL A 693 15.65 -25.71 15.60
C VAL A 693 15.05 -24.64 14.70
N SER A 694 13.97 -24.96 13.98
CA SER A 694 13.14 -23.96 13.28
C SER A 694 11.94 -23.61 14.15
N MET A 695 11.74 -22.33 14.45
CA MET A 695 10.48 -21.86 15.05
C MET A 695 9.45 -21.64 13.94
N GLY A 696 8.22 -22.09 14.15
CA GLY A 696 7.09 -21.71 13.31
C GLY A 696 6.77 -20.22 13.47
N ALA A 697 6.08 -19.62 12.50
CA ALA A 697 5.74 -18.19 12.49
C ALA A 697 4.87 -17.74 13.70
N ASP A 698 4.29 -18.70 14.42
CA ASP A 698 3.31 -18.46 15.49
C ASP A 698 3.82 -18.87 16.88
N GLU A 699 5.07 -19.35 17.00
CA GLU A 699 5.64 -19.79 18.28
C GLU A 699 6.41 -18.66 18.98
N THR A 700 6.10 -18.39 20.25
CA THR A 700 6.70 -17.29 21.03
C THR A 700 7.95 -17.69 21.82
N SER A 701 8.27 -18.99 21.87
CA SER A 701 9.50 -19.50 22.50
C SER A 701 9.91 -20.88 22.00
N ALA A 702 11.21 -21.21 22.02
CA ALA A 702 11.73 -22.55 21.76
C ALA A 702 12.78 -22.99 22.80
N TRP A 703 12.92 -24.31 22.97
CA TRP A 703 13.93 -24.91 23.84
C TRP A 703 15.16 -25.35 23.04
N VAL A 704 16.35 -25.02 23.53
CA VAL A 704 17.63 -25.40 22.91
C VAL A 704 18.54 -26.04 23.96
N GLN A 705 19.15 -27.18 23.63
CA GLN A 705 20.10 -27.86 24.52
C GLN A 705 21.54 -27.50 24.15
N ALA A 706 22.37 -27.14 25.14
CA ALA A 706 23.80 -26.93 24.90
C ALA A 706 24.51 -28.27 24.61
N GLY A 707 25.07 -28.40 23.41
CA GLY A 707 25.75 -29.61 22.97
C GLY A 707 27.06 -29.87 23.74
N GLN A 708 27.31 -31.15 24.09
CA GLN A 708 28.60 -31.58 24.62
C GLN A 708 29.66 -31.57 23.52
N ALA A 709 30.50 -30.52 23.48
CA ALA A 709 31.70 -30.54 22.65
C ALA A 709 32.89 -31.09 23.47
N GLY A 710 33.42 -32.24 23.07
CA GLY A 710 34.65 -32.83 23.62
C GLY A 710 35.89 -32.02 23.20
N GLY A 711 36.13 -30.88 23.86
CA GLY A 711 37.32 -30.06 23.68
C GLY A 711 37.46 -29.03 24.82
N THR A 712 38.69 -28.84 25.32
CA THR A 712 39.03 -28.16 26.59
C THR A 712 38.91 -26.63 26.61
N GLN A 713 38.11 -26.02 25.74
CA GLN A 713 37.87 -24.56 25.74
C GLN A 713 36.43 -24.26 25.30
N PRO A 714 35.60 -23.56 26.11
CA PRO A 714 34.28 -23.12 25.68
C PRO A 714 34.42 -22.08 24.56
N ARG A 715 33.75 -22.31 23.43
CA ARG A 715 33.69 -21.34 22.32
C ARG A 715 32.43 -20.47 22.49
N PRO A 716 32.52 -19.15 22.33
CA PRO A 716 31.33 -18.30 22.37
C PRO A 716 30.41 -18.61 21.17
N LEU A 717 29.13 -18.79 21.44
CA LEU A 717 28.08 -18.96 20.45
C LEU A 717 27.59 -17.57 20.01
N PHE A 718 27.71 -17.23 18.72
CA PHE A 718 27.11 -16.02 18.15
C PHE A 718 25.94 -16.40 17.24
N LEU A 719 24.75 -15.85 17.51
CA LEU A 719 23.55 -16.03 16.70
C LEU A 719 23.44 -14.90 15.66
N ASN A 720 23.24 -15.26 14.39
CA ASN A 720 22.98 -14.33 13.28
C ASN A 720 21.46 -14.03 13.22
N PRO A 721 21.02 -12.76 13.30
CA PRO A 721 19.60 -12.41 13.32
C PRO A 721 18.87 -12.52 11.96
N PHE A 722 19.54 -12.96 10.90
CA PHE A 722 18.91 -13.21 9.60
C PHE A 722 19.12 -14.68 9.22
N GLY A 723 18.01 -15.38 8.98
CA GLY A 723 17.99 -16.83 8.81
C GLY A 723 18.98 -17.38 7.78
N GLY A 724 19.61 -18.50 8.15
CA GLY A 724 20.31 -19.40 7.21
C GLY A 724 21.84 -19.31 7.21
N THR A 725 22.48 -20.27 7.89
CA THR A 725 23.89 -20.71 7.78
C THR A 725 24.93 -20.03 8.68
N LEU A 726 25.67 -20.86 9.41
CA LEU A 726 26.83 -20.54 10.23
C LEU A 726 28.03 -20.16 9.33
N VAL A 727 28.54 -18.94 9.44
CA VAL A 727 29.78 -18.51 8.75
C VAL A 727 30.99 -18.85 9.63
N LYS A 728 31.94 -19.61 9.08
CA LYS A 728 33.25 -19.88 9.70
C LYS A 728 34.11 -18.62 9.64
N GLN A 729 34.60 -18.13 10.78
CA GLN A 729 35.41 -16.90 10.86
C GLN A 729 36.80 -17.09 10.22
N ASN A 730 37.22 -16.13 9.39
CA ASN A 730 38.58 -15.97 8.88
C ASN A 730 39.39 -15.11 9.89
N PRO A 731 40.64 -15.46 10.29
CA PRO A 731 41.27 -14.89 11.47
C PRO A 731 42.14 -13.67 11.12
N SER A 732 41.53 -12.49 10.96
CA SER A 732 42.31 -11.23 10.92
C SER A 732 41.43 -10.00 11.13
N PHE A 733 40.99 -9.74 12.36
CA PHE A 733 40.59 -8.40 12.83
C PHE A 733 40.84 -8.28 14.34
N PRO A 734 41.37 -7.15 14.85
CA PRO A 734 41.65 -6.98 16.27
C PRO A 734 40.37 -6.59 17.03
N SER A 735 40.12 -7.29 18.13
CA SER A 735 39.00 -7.06 19.05
C SER A 735 39.29 -5.89 20.00
N ASN A 736 38.39 -4.90 20.06
CA ASN A 736 38.25 -3.99 21.18
C ASN A 736 36.78 -3.99 21.64
N GLY A 737 36.54 -4.27 22.92
CA GLY A 737 35.26 -4.06 23.58
C GLY A 737 34.71 -5.29 24.30
N ASP A 738 34.87 -5.32 25.62
CA ASP A 738 34.36 -6.34 26.55
C ASP A 738 32.83 -6.51 26.52
N ALA A 739 32.39 -7.74 26.25
CA ALA A 739 31.12 -8.26 26.75
C ALA A 739 31.37 -9.68 27.26
N ARG A 740 31.55 -9.84 28.58
CA ARG A 740 31.65 -11.15 29.22
C ARG A 740 30.26 -11.79 29.25
N ALA A 741 30.01 -12.77 28.39
CA ALA A 741 28.87 -13.67 28.53
C ALA A 741 29.11 -14.64 29.70
N ALA A 742 28.11 -14.83 30.56
CA ALA A 742 28.10 -15.82 31.63
C ALA A 742 28.28 -17.24 31.06
N GLY A 743 29.05 -18.09 31.75
CA GLY A 743 29.36 -19.44 31.30
C GLY A 743 28.13 -20.35 31.28
N LEU A 744 27.83 -20.92 30.11
CA LEU A 744 26.76 -21.91 29.90
C LEU A 744 27.28 -23.32 30.19
N GLY A 745 26.54 -24.10 30.98
CA GLY A 745 26.91 -25.48 31.35
C GLY A 745 26.54 -26.50 30.26
N PRO A 746 27.39 -27.51 29.98
CA PRO A 746 27.05 -28.54 29.01
C PRO A 746 25.89 -29.42 29.50
N GLY A 747 24.86 -29.57 28.67
CA GLY A 747 23.68 -30.41 28.95
C GLY A 747 22.43 -29.69 29.46
N GLU A 748 22.52 -28.40 29.78
CA GLU A 748 21.38 -27.56 30.19
C GLU A 748 20.45 -27.25 29.00
N TRP A 749 19.15 -27.15 29.30
CA TRP A 749 18.12 -26.71 28.36
C TRP A 749 17.78 -25.24 28.62
N TYR A 750 17.74 -24.44 27.55
CA TYR A 750 17.44 -23.02 27.61
C TYR A 750 16.16 -22.71 26.86
N ARG A 751 15.28 -21.92 27.48
CA ARG A 751 14.11 -21.36 26.81
C ARG A 751 14.45 -19.99 26.24
N LEU A 752 14.34 -19.86 24.92
CA LEU A 752 14.57 -18.62 24.18
C LEU A 752 13.23 -18.03 23.76
N THR A 753 13.05 -16.72 23.95
CA THR A 753 11.88 -15.97 23.46
C THR A 753 12.21 -15.17 22.21
N THR A 754 11.19 -14.58 21.56
CA THR A 754 11.32 -13.71 20.39
C THR A 754 12.18 -12.45 20.60
N THR A 755 12.53 -12.12 21.85
CA THR A 755 13.42 -11.01 22.20
C THR A 755 14.87 -11.45 22.46
N ASN A 756 15.21 -12.72 22.19
CA ASN A 756 16.53 -13.31 22.44
C ASN A 756 17.01 -13.26 23.90
N ALA A 757 16.07 -13.15 24.85
CA ALA A 757 16.36 -13.28 26.28
C ALA A 757 16.28 -14.75 26.71
N ILE A 758 17.26 -15.21 27.51
CA ILE A 758 17.14 -16.48 28.23
C ILE A 758 16.18 -16.23 29.40
N THR A 759 14.99 -16.81 29.34
CA THR A 759 13.98 -16.62 30.41
C THR A 759 13.99 -17.75 31.42
N GLU A 760 14.55 -18.91 31.07
CA GLU A 760 14.51 -20.12 31.90
C GLU A 760 15.67 -21.07 31.56
N VAL A 761 16.25 -21.71 32.57
CA VAL A 761 17.32 -22.73 32.47
C VAL A 761 16.85 -23.97 33.25
N VAL A 762 16.88 -25.14 32.60
CA VAL A 762 16.47 -26.43 33.19
C VAL A 762 17.58 -27.47 33.07
#